data_AF-A0A2P6WER2-F1
#
_entry.id   AF-A0A2P6WER2-F1
#
_cell.length_a   1.000
_cell.length_b   1.000
_cell.length_c   1.000
_cell.angle_alpha   90.00
_cell.angle_beta   90.00
_cell.angle_gamma   90.00
#
_symmetry.space_group_name_H-M   'P 1'
#
loop_
_entity.id
_entity.type
_entity.pdbx_description
1 polymer ?
#
loop_
_entity_poly.entity_id
_entity_poly.type
_entity_poly.pdbx_seq_one_letter_code
_entity_poly.pdbx_strand_id
1 'polypeptide(L)'
;MRMFRQMLLAVGLIIPVAAGAQSSSNSEVKLPVRRVVLYKAGIGYFEHSGRVVDSQPVQVNFTTAQLNDVLKSLTVLDLGNGKVTGISYNSTAPLESRLHNLRLPLEESTSQAKFLNALRGARIEVRNGSTTVTGRLLAVESRPVTQKDETHTVDILSVVGDGGMVRSFELTQATSVRLLEQDLNQDVSRYLNVLASAREQDVRHMTISTAGKGARDLLVSYISEVPVWKSTYRIVLPTTPKSQALLQGWAIVDNTVGEDWKDVQLSLIAGAPQSFVQALSTPYYARRPVIALPQMAVTAPQTHERVLNAPEAFAAEAPAPAARGIVAEKALRSRASSLGAGRSGRIMEDLAPQQAYSSAEISPEVLEKQQTAAQTRDLGDLFEYRLKEPVSIGKDQSALVPIVQARVDAEVVTLWTPAGRNPLRALWLTNSSGLMLDGGTFNVLEGGTFAGEGLIEPLKAGEKRFLSYAVDLGVQVESKQQQERQRVTKVKIVRGVLTHTTEWRERRTYTVRNENTDTRQVIIEHPIRNGMKLLADSPKPAESTSSAYRFRLTVEPKKTASLTINEQQPSIATYHITNLTSDQITLFVQQGSINPETEKALRAIMSQKSTVAALAANIESRQNEINSIFEDQERVRENLKSLKSTVEEKGLALRYTRQLNQQEDQVQKLRNEMVELRRRHEQAQAQLDHAVESLDIDATM
;
A
#
# COMPACT_ATOMS: atom_id res chain seq x y z
N MET A 1 -23.99 63.02 86.25
CA MET A 1 -24.79 63.05 87.50
C MET A 1 -25.89 62.02 87.38
N ARG A 2 -26.07 61.10 88.35
CA ARG A 2 -26.86 59.84 88.22
C ARG A 2 -26.23 58.93 87.14
N MET A 3 -25.53 57.82 87.42
CA MET A 3 -25.76 56.76 88.42
C MET A 3 -27.17 56.15 88.31
N PHE A 4 -27.24 54.99 87.67
CA PHE A 4 -28.09 53.90 88.15
C PHE A 4 -27.33 52.57 88.07
N ARG A 5 -27.61 51.69 89.02
CA ARG A 5 -26.82 50.48 89.31
C ARG A 5 -27.76 49.29 89.20
N GLN A 6 -27.53 48.38 88.26
CA GLN A 6 -28.14 47.06 88.27
C GLN A 6 -27.07 45.99 88.03
N MET A 7 -27.20 44.92 88.80
CA MET A 7 -26.28 43.80 88.91
C MET A 7 -27.18 42.58 89.09
N LEU A 8 -27.19 41.65 88.13
CA LEU A 8 -27.85 40.36 88.33
C LEU A 8 -27.19 39.26 87.49
N LEU A 9 -27.02 38.11 88.13
CA LEU A 9 -26.68 36.76 87.65
C LEU A 9 -25.84 36.60 86.37
N ALA A 10 -24.67 36.00 86.55
CA ALA A 10 -24.01 35.25 85.48
C ALA A 10 -24.73 33.92 85.23
N VAL A 11 -24.93 33.57 83.96
CA VAL A 11 -25.23 32.21 83.50
C VAL A 11 -24.16 31.83 82.50
N GLY A 12 -23.38 30.79 82.81
CA GLY A 12 -22.24 30.38 81.99
C GLY A 12 -22.69 29.65 80.72
N LEU A 13 -22.83 30.36 79.61
CA LEU A 13 -23.07 29.74 78.31
C LEU A 13 -21.74 29.35 77.66
N ILE A 14 -21.41 28.05 77.72
CA ILE A 14 -20.28 27.50 76.96
C ILE A 14 -20.66 27.51 75.48
N ILE A 15 -20.21 28.53 74.75
CA ILE A 15 -20.30 28.57 73.29
C ILE A 15 -19.20 27.63 72.76
N PRO A 16 -19.53 26.50 72.10
CA PRO A 16 -18.52 25.75 71.38
C PRO A 16 -18.05 26.63 70.22
N VAL A 17 -16.77 27.01 70.21
CA VAL A 17 -16.12 27.55 69.02
C VAL A 17 -16.02 26.39 68.03
N ALA A 18 -17.09 26.21 67.25
CA ALA A 18 -17.07 25.35 66.09
C ALA A 18 -16.02 25.94 65.15
N ALA A 19 -14.84 25.30 65.12
CA ALA A 19 -13.79 25.63 64.18
C ALA A 19 -14.36 25.36 62.79
N GLY A 20 -14.83 26.44 62.15
CA GLY A 20 -15.34 26.43 60.79
C GLY A 20 -14.20 26.10 59.85
N ALA A 21 -13.93 24.80 59.70
CA ALA A 21 -13.11 24.28 58.64
C ALA A 21 -13.81 24.65 57.34
N GLN A 22 -13.43 25.81 56.79
CA GLN A 22 -13.68 26.15 55.40
C GLN A 22 -12.97 25.07 54.59
N SER A 23 -13.72 24.03 54.24
CA SER A 23 -13.33 23.10 53.19
C SER A 23 -13.14 23.96 51.95
N SER A 24 -11.88 24.25 51.62
CA SER A 24 -11.54 24.91 50.36
C SER A 24 -12.14 24.06 49.25
N SER A 25 -13.18 24.58 48.61
CA SER A 25 -13.80 23.94 47.45
C SER A 25 -12.73 23.88 46.38
N ASN A 26 -12.10 22.71 46.25
CA ASN A 26 -10.88 22.50 45.51
C ASN A 26 -11.22 22.48 44.02
N SER A 27 -11.50 23.67 43.49
CA SER A 27 -12.14 23.87 42.19
C SER A 27 -11.29 23.31 41.07
N GLU A 28 -11.92 22.51 40.22
CA GLU A 28 -11.25 21.79 39.15
C GLU A 28 -10.68 22.79 38.13
N VAL A 29 -9.39 22.69 37.83
CA VAL A 29 -8.73 23.53 36.83
C VAL A 29 -8.61 22.77 35.52
N LYS A 30 -9.11 23.40 34.45
CA LYS A 30 -8.81 23.02 33.08
C LYS A 30 -7.54 23.74 32.64
N LEU A 31 -6.54 22.99 32.20
CA LEU A 31 -5.34 23.55 31.60
C LEU A 31 -5.59 23.73 30.09
N PRO A 32 -5.43 24.92 29.52
CA PRO A 32 -5.66 25.12 28.09
C PRO A 32 -4.57 24.43 27.26
N VAL A 33 -4.97 23.86 26.12
CA VAL A 33 -4.03 23.52 25.04
C VAL A 33 -3.17 24.75 24.69
N ARG A 34 -1.86 24.58 24.61
CA ARG A 34 -0.89 25.61 24.18
C ARG A 34 -0.13 25.25 22.91
N ARG A 35 0.04 23.97 22.63
CA ARG A 35 0.70 23.48 21.43
C ARG A 35 0.03 22.21 20.91
N VAL A 36 -0.08 22.13 19.58
CA VAL A 36 -0.63 20.99 18.86
C VAL A 36 0.31 20.64 17.72
N VAL A 37 0.61 19.36 17.55
CA VAL A 37 1.42 18.84 16.43
C VAL A 37 0.63 17.74 15.73
N LEU A 38 0.20 17.99 14.48
CA LEU A 38 -0.66 17.05 13.72
C LEU A 38 0.15 16.26 12.70
N TYR A 39 -0.06 14.94 12.67
CA TYR A 39 0.67 14.00 11.81
C TYR A 39 -0.25 13.42 10.72
N LYS A 40 0.33 13.06 9.56
CA LYS A 40 -0.41 12.38 8.48
C LYS A 40 -0.95 10.99 8.87
N ALA A 41 -0.49 10.43 10.00
CA ALA A 41 -0.97 9.18 10.57
C ALA A 41 -2.35 9.26 11.26
N GLY A 42 -3.01 10.43 11.30
CA GLY A 42 -4.29 10.61 12.02
C GLY A 42 -4.11 10.80 13.53
N ILE A 43 -2.99 11.43 13.93
CA ILE A 43 -2.59 11.59 15.33
C ILE A 43 -2.27 13.07 15.58
N GLY A 44 -2.73 13.60 16.70
CA GLY A 44 -2.27 14.86 17.27
C GLY A 44 -1.48 14.62 18.54
N TYR A 45 -0.31 15.23 18.67
CA TYR A 45 0.33 15.45 19.98
C TYR A 45 -0.17 16.78 20.55
N PHE A 46 -0.66 16.75 21.77
CA PHE A 46 -1.24 17.88 22.49
C PHE A 46 -0.38 18.21 23.71
N GLU A 47 -0.18 19.50 23.97
CA GLU A 47 0.54 20.01 25.13
C GLU A 47 -0.34 21.09 25.78
N HIS A 48 -0.83 20.80 26.99
CA HIS A 48 -1.56 21.74 27.84
C HIS A 48 -0.59 22.31 28.87
N SER A 49 -0.68 23.60 29.15
CA SER A 49 0.05 24.18 30.29
C SER A 49 -0.68 25.35 30.92
N GLY A 50 -0.59 25.41 32.25
CA GLY A 50 -1.28 26.37 33.08
C GLY A 50 -0.98 26.17 34.57
N ARG A 51 -1.63 26.97 35.41
CA ARG A 51 -1.27 27.13 36.82
C ARG A 51 -2.20 26.36 37.74
N VAL A 52 -1.62 25.60 38.66
CA VAL A 52 -2.32 24.90 39.76
C VAL A 52 -1.89 25.48 41.11
N VAL A 53 -2.79 25.46 42.09
CA VAL A 53 -2.52 25.94 43.46
C VAL A 53 -2.63 24.77 44.44
N ASP A 54 -1.68 24.65 45.38
CA ASP A 54 -1.68 23.62 46.43
C ASP A 54 -1.94 22.20 45.88
N SER A 55 -2.94 21.46 46.38
CA SER A 55 -3.29 20.09 45.92
C SER A 55 -4.52 20.08 45.02
N GLN A 56 -4.61 21.04 44.09
CA GLN A 56 -5.72 21.17 43.16
C GLN A 56 -5.68 20.09 42.06
N PRO A 57 -6.80 19.39 41.80
CA PRO A 57 -6.89 18.42 40.71
C PRO A 57 -7.05 19.12 39.36
N VAL A 58 -6.49 18.51 38.32
CA VAL A 58 -6.70 18.90 36.92
C VAL A 58 -7.55 17.83 36.25
N GLN A 59 -8.56 18.25 35.48
CA GLN A 59 -9.45 17.34 34.74
C GLN A 59 -9.30 17.56 33.22
N VAL A 60 -9.21 16.46 32.47
CA VAL A 60 -9.25 16.46 31.00
C VAL A 60 -10.28 15.42 30.54
N ASN A 61 -11.03 15.75 29.48
CA ASN A 61 -12.13 14.92 28.97
C ASN A 61 -11.79 14.35 27.58
N PHE A 62 -12.02 13.06 27.39
CA PHE A 62 -11.70 12.29 26.17
C PHE A 62 -12.88 11.43 25.71
N THR A 63 -12.82 10.89 24.49
CA THR A 63 -13.60 9.68 24.15
C THR A 63 -12.90 8.42 24.65
N THR A 64 -13.56 7.26 24.58
CA THR A 64 -12.93 5.95 24.82
C THR A 64 -11.78 5.71 23.85
N ALA A 65 -11.95 6.07 22.57
CA ALA A 65 -10.89 5.96 21.56
C ALA A 65 -9.67 6.83 21.93
N GLN A 66 -9.88 8.11 22.23
CA GLN A 66 -8.83 9.05 22.63
C GLN A 66 -8.12 8.61 23.93
N LEU A 67 -8.88 8.16 24.95
CA LEU A 67 -8.31 7.70 26.22
C LEU A 67 -7.33 6.53 26.02
N ASN A 68 -7.55 5.65 25.04
CA ASN A 68 -6.63 4.55 24.74
C ASN A 68 -5.25 5.03 24.29
N ASP A 69 -5.15 6.13 23.56
CA ASP A 69 -3.89 6.69 23.09
C ASP A 69 -3.24 7.62 24.13
N VAL A 70 -4.06 8.33 24.91
CA VAL A 70 -3.63 9.08 26.09
C VAL A 70 -2.95 8.14 27.09
N LEU A 71 -3.55 6.99 27.42
CA LEU A 71 -2.98 6.02 28.38
C LEU A 71 -1.65 5.40 27.92
N LYS A 72 -1.28 5.48 26.63
CA LYS A 72 0.05 5.05 26.12
C LYS A 72 1.14 6.11 26.26
N SER A 73 0.76 7.38 26.39
CA SER A 73 1.61 8.53 26.04
C SER A 73 1.61 9.67 27.05
N LEU A 74 0.66 9.65 28.00
CA LEU A 74 0.44 10.70 28.98
C LEU A 74 1.69 10.99 29.80
N THR A 75 2.24 12.18 29.58
CA THR A 75 3.34 12.76 30.33
C THR A 75 2.81 13.94 31.14
N VAL A 76 3.04 13.93 32.46
CA VAL A 76 2.63 15.02 33.36
C VAL A 76 3.84 15.48 34.15
N LEU A 77 4.15 16.78 34.07
CA LEU A 77 5.29 17.41 34.73
C LEU A 77 4.81 18.59 35.58
N ASP A 78 5.13 18.54 36.87
CA ASP A 78 5.09 19.71 37.76
C ASP A 78 6.39 20.50 37.52
N LEU A 79 6.28 21.74 37.05
CA LEU A 79 7.43 22.58 36.72
C LEU A 79 7.93 23.40 37.94
N GLY A 80 7.34 23.17 39.12
CA GLY A 80 7.81 23.66 40.40
C GLY A 80 8.28 22.55 41.32
N ASN A 81 8.12 22.75 42.63
CA ASN A 81 8.48 21.76 43.67
C ASN A 81 7.28 20.88 44.10
N GLY A 82 6.29 20.68 43.22
CA GLY A 82 5.18 19.77 43.47
C GLY A 82 5.41 18.35 42.92
N LYS A 83 4.37 17.52 42.95
CA LYS A 83 4.36 16.19 42.34
C LYS A 83 2.95 15.74 41.94
N VAL A 84 2.88 14.87 40.95
CA VAL A 84 1.68 14.08 40.64
C VAL A 84 1.55 12.96 41.68
N THR A 85 0.35 12.75 42.22
CA THR A 85 0.08 11.71 43.24
C THR A 85 -0.76 10.55 42.71
N GLY A 86 -1.43 10.73 41.57
CA GLY A 86 -2.18 9.68 40.90
C GLY A 86 -2.96 10.22 39.70
N ILE A 87 -3.38 9.32 38.82
CA ILE A 87 -4.24 9.61 37.66
C ILE A 87 -5.39 8.60 37.72
N SER A 88 -6.63 9.06 37.63
CA SER A 88 -7.83 8.22 37.69
C SER A 88 -8.76 8.53 36.51
N TYR A 89 -9.54 7.53 36.08
CA TYR A 89 -10.51 7.66 34.98
C TYR A 89 -11.73 6.75 35.17
N ASN A 90 -12.87 7.13 34.59
CA ASN A 90 -14.13 6.37 34.66
C ASN A 90 -14.15 5.16 33.69
N SER A 91 -13.56 4.05 34.14
CA SER A 91 -13.71 2.75 33.48
C SER A 91 -15.13 2.20 33.70
N THR A 92 -15.85 1.90 32.61
CA THR A 92 -17.16 1.24 32.62
C THR A 92 -17.04 -0.14 31.98
N ALA A 93 -17.55 -1.18 32.65
CA ALA A 93 -17.60 -2.51 32.06
C ALA A 93 -18.48 -2.54 30.78
N PRO A 94 -18.20 -3.44 29.80
CA PRO A 94 -18.99 -3.60 28.59
C PRO A 94 -20.49 -3.78 28.87
N LEU A 95 -21.35 -3.36 27.93
CA LEU A 95 -22.81 -3.42 28.11
C LEU A 95 -23.30 -4.84 28.43
N GLU A 96 -22.82 -5.84 27.69
CA GLU A 96 -23.09 -7.26 27.94
C GLU A 96 -22.73 -7.68 29.37
N SER A 97 -21.56 -7.29 29.87
CA SER A 97 -21.11 -7.60 31.24
C SER A 97 -21.95 -6.88 32.30
N ARG A 98 -22.43 -5.66 32.01
CA ARG A 98 -23.34 -4.93 32.91
C ARG A 98 -24.73 -5.54 32.93
N LEU A 99 -25.24 -6.02 31.79
CA LEU A 99 -26.51 -6.75 31.68
C LEU A 99 -26.45 -8.13 32.36
N HIS A 100 -25.37 -8.89 32.16
CA HIS A 100 -25.18 -10.21 32.78
C HIS A 100 -25.10 -10.17 34.33
N ASN A 101 -24.69 -9.03 34.89
CA ASN A 101 -24.69 -8.80 36.34
C ASN A 101 -26.07 -8.40 36.91
N LEU A 102 -27.11 -8.26 36.08
CA LEU A 102 -28.48 -8.05 36.53
C LEU A 102 -29.18 -9.38 36.84
N ARG A 103 -30.19 -9.31 37.72
CA ARG A 103 -31.04 -10.47 38.06
C ARG A 103 -31.97 -10.93 36.92
N LEU A 104 -32.21 -10.05 35.95
CA LEU A 104 -33.04 -10.32 34.78
C LEU A 104 -32.13 -10.76 33.61
N PRO A 105 -32.26 -11.99 33.09
CA PRO A 105 -31.46 -12.47 31.97
C PRO A 105 -31.98 -11.89 30.65
N LEU A 106 -31.72 -10.59 30.43
CA LEU A 106 -32.21 -9.82 29.30
C LEU A 106 -31.05 -9.28 28.44
N GLU A 107 -31.21 -9.46 27.14
CA GLU A 107 -30.29 -8.97 26.11
C GLU A 107 -30.65 -7.54 25.70
N GLU A 108 -29.73 -6.84 25.03
CA GLU A 108 -29.97 -5.50 24.48
C GLU A 108 -31.18 -5.48 23.50
N SER A 109 -31.34 -6.53 22.70
CA SER A 109 -32.48 -6.71 21.77
C SER A 109 -33.54 -7.67 22.34
N THR A 110 -34.35 -7.12 23.25
CA THR A 110 -35.45 -7.83 23.93
C THR A 110 -36.82 -7.48 23.33
N SER A 111 -37.59 -8.49 22.91
CA SER A 111 -39.01 -8.35 22.51
C SER A 111 -39.96 -8.45 23.72
N GLN A 112 -41.22 -8.05 23.58
CA GLN A 112 -42.23 -8.17 24.64
C GLN A 112 -42.39 -9.63 25.13
N ALA A 113 -42.34 -10.60 24.22
CA ALA A 113 -42.39 -12.02 24.58
C ALA A 113 -41.12 -12.49 25.30
N LYS A 114 -39.91 -12.12 24.83
CA LYS A 114 -38.64 -12.38 25.55
C LYS A 114 -38.68 -11.78 26.96
N PHE A 115 -39.10 -10.52 27.07
CA PHE A 115 -39.21 -9.79 28.35
C PHE A 115 -40.11 -10.53 29.34
N LEU A 116 -41.35 -10.83 28.93
CA LEU A 116 -42.30 -11.56 29.78
C LEU A 116 -41.80 -12.98 30.11
N ASN A 117 -41.13 -13.68 29.18
CA ASN A 117 -40.57 -15.01 29.44
C ASN A 117 -39.42 -15.01 30.48
N ALA A 118 -38.70 -13.90 30.63
CA ALA A 118 -37.71 -13.70 31.70
C ALA A 118 -38.36 -13.40 33.07
N LEU A 119 -39.65 -13.09 33.11
CA LEU A 119 -40.44 -12.79 34.31
C LEU A 119 -41.35 -13.96 34.74
N ARG A 120 -41.08 -15.19 34.26
CA ARG A 120 -41.82 -16.39 34.70
C ARG A 120 -41.71 -16.59 36.22
N GLY A 121 -42.83 -16.94 36.84
CA GLY A 121 -43.00 -17.01 38.30
C GLY A 121 -43.45 -15.69 38.95
N ALA A 122 -43.28 -14.53 38.30
CA ALA A 122 -43.68 -13.24 38.84
C ALA A 122 -45.20 -13.10 38.96
N ARG A 123 -45.66 -12.42 40.01
CA ARG A 123 -47.05 -12.03 40.21
C ARG A 123 -47.40 -10.83 39.32
N ILE A 124 -48.32 -11.04 38.40
CA ILE A 124 -48.75 -10.08 37.39
C ILE A 124 -50.28 -9.94 37.34
N GLU A 125 -50.74 -8.80 36.87
CA GLU A 125 -52.10 -8.58 36.40
C GLU A 125 -52.07 -8.47 34.87
N VAL A 126 -52.89 -9.28 34.19
CA VAL A 126 -53.09 -9.23 32.74
C VAL A 126 -54.49 -8.71 32.48
N ARG A 127 -54.60 -7.66 31.65
CA ARG A 127 -55.87 -7.15 31.15
C ARG A 127 -55.87 -7.18 29.62
N ASN A 128 -56.77 -7.99 29.06
CA ASN A 128 -57.05 -8.09 27.63
C ASN A 128 -58.53 -7.76 27.42
N GLY A 129 -58.80 -6.65 26.73
CA GLY A 129 -60.15 -6.09 26.61
C GLY A 129 -60.76 -5.79 27.99
N SER A 130 -61.97 -6.30 28.23
CA SER A 130 -62.67 -6.23 29.53
C SER A 130 -62.20 -7.28 30.54
N THR A 131 -61.45 -8.31 30.13
CA THR A 131 -61.03 -9.39 31.03
C THR A 131 -59.75 -9.00 31.76
N THR A 132 -59.80 -9.00 33.10
CA THR A 132 -58.63 -8.80 33.96
C THR A 132 -58.38 -10.05 34.82
N VAL A 133 -57.13 -10.49 34.91
CA VAL A 133 -56.70 -11.68 35.67
C VAL A 133 -55.40 -11.38 36.41
N THR A 134 -55.43 -11.54 37.74
CA THR A 134 -54.25 -11.52 38.60
C THR A 134 -53.80 -12.94 38.91
N GLY A 135 -52.49 -13.18 38.86
CA GLY A 135 -51.90 -14.51 39.09
C GLY A 135 -50.39 -14.50 38.93
N ARG A 136 -49.79 -15.69 38.77
CA ARG A 136 -48.37 -15.86 38.43
C ARG A 136 -48.17 -16.21 36.97
N LEU A 137 -47.18 -15.60 36.33
CA LEU A 137 -46.79 -15.91 34.95
C LEU A 137 -46.21 -17.32 34.85
N LEU A 138 -46.85 -18.21 34.10
CA LEU A 138 -46.40 -19.58 33.86
C LEU A 138 -45.39 -19.65 32.70
N ALA A 139 -45.81 -19.15 31.53
CA ALA A 139 -45.05 -19.26 30.28
C ALA A 139 -45.47 -18.18 29.27
N VAL A 140 -44.58 -17.92 28.31
CA VAL A 140 -44.89 -17.25 27.04
C VAL A 140 -44.47 -18.20 25.93
N GLU A 141 -45.39 -18.51 25.01
CA GLU A 141 -45.16 -19.47 23.93
C GLU A 141 -45.55 -18.89 22.57
N SER A 142 -44.59 -18.82 21.66
CA SER A 142 -44.85 -18.52 20.25
C SER A 142 -45.48 -19.75 19.58
N ARG A 143 -46.71 -19.63 19.03
CA ARG A 143 -47.40 -20.72 18.33
C ARG A 143 -47.81 -20.29 16.91
N PRO A 144 -47.62 -21.14 15.88
CA PRO A 144 -48.16 -20.88 14.56
C PRO A 144 -49.68 -21.03 14.58
N VAL A 145 -50.38 -20.05 14.02
CA VAL A 145 -51.85 -20.06 13.85
C VAL A 145 -52.15 -19.78 12.38
N THR A 146 -52.79 -20.75 11.73
CA THR A 146 -53.26 -20.62 10.34
C THR A 146 -54.67 -20.03 10.33
N GLN A 147 -54.87 -18.91 9.63
CA GLN A 147 -56.16 -18.26 9.50
C GLN A 147 -56.32 -17.71 8.07
N LYS A 148 -57.32 -18.22 7.34
CA LYS A 148 -57.57 -17.89 5.91
C LYS A 148 -56.33 -18.12 5.03
N ASP A 149 -55.81 -19.35 5.07
CA ASP A 149 -54.67 -19.86 4.29
C ASP A 149 -53.29 -19.19 4.49
N GLU A 150 -53.20 -18.09 5.25
CA GLU A 150 -51.93 -17.60 5.79
C GLU A 150 -51.65 -18.18 7.18
N THR A 151 -50.37 -18.48 7.47
CA THR A 151 -49.91 -18.94 8.79
C THR A 151 -49.02 -17.87 9.42
N HIS A 152 -49.51 -17.29 10.51
CA HIS A 152 -48.80 -16.26 11.29
C HIS A 152 -48.45 -16.81 12.67
N THR A 153 -47.33 -16.36 13.24
CA THR A 153 -46.93 -16.76 14.60
C THR A 153 -47.50 -15.76 15.60
N VAL A 154 -48.22 -16.25 16.62
CA VAL A 154 -48.74 -15.44 17.73
C VAL A 154 -48.10 -15.86 19.04
N ASP A 155 -47.77 -14.90 19.90
CA ASP A 155 -47.24 -15.19 21.23
C ASP A 155 -48.39 -15.30 22.25
N ILE A 156 -48.42 -16.41 22.98
CA ILE A 156 -49.48 -16.72 23.97
C ILE A 156 -48.90 -16.64 25.39
N LEU A 157 -49.48 -15.75 26.19
CA LEU A 157 -49.18 -15.51 27.59
C LEU A 157 -50.06 -16.38 28.49
N SER A 158 -49.47 -17.27 29.30
CA SER A 158 -50.23 -18.15 30.21
C SER A 158 -50.00 -17.78 31.68
N VAL A 159 -51.07 -17.62 32.44
CA VAL A 159 -51.08 -17.15 33.85
C VAL A 159 -51.85 -18.13 34.73
N VAL A 160 -51.28 -18.50 35.87
CA VAL A 160 -51.97 -19.26 36.93
C VAL A 160 -52.58 -18.27 37.91
N GLY A 161 -53.91 -18.16 37.94
CA GLY A 161 -54.61 -17.35 38.94
C GLY A 161 -54.46 -17.92 40.36
N ASP A 162 -54.74 -17.12 41.39
CA ASP A 162 -54.57 -17.52 42.80
C ASP A 162 -55.34 -18.79 43.19
N GLY A 163 -56.48 -19.07 42.53
CA GLY A 163 -57.25 -20.31 42.68
C GLY A 163 -56.74 -21.50 41.85
N GLY A 164 -55.48 -21.47 41.37
CA GLY A 164 -54.85 -22.54 40.58
C GLY A 164 -55.29 -22.62 39.11
N MET A 165 -56.30 -21.86 38.68
CA MET A 165 -56.79 -21.86 37.31
C MET A 165 -55.77 -21.25 36.35
N VAL A 166 -55.31 -22.03 35.36
CA VAL A 166 -54.51 -21.51 34.23
C VAL A 166 -55.43 -20.81 33.23
N ARG A 167 -55.02 -19.63 32.75
CA ARG A 167 -55.67 -18.90 31.65
C ARG A 167 -54.61 -18.41 30.67
N SER A 168 -54.91 -18.51 29.38
CA SER A 168 -54.00 -18.13 28.29
C SER A 168 -54.59 -16.98 27.47
N PHE A 169 -53.74 -16.02 27.10
CA PHE A 169 -54.10 -14.80 26.37
C PHE A 169 -53.14 -14.58 25.21
N GLU A 170 -53.65 -14.16 24.06
CA GLU A 170 -52.81 -13.73 22.94
C GLU A 170 -52.19 -12.34 23.23
N LEU A 171 -50.90 -12.16 22.95
CA LEU A 171 -50.18 -10.90 23.12
C LEU A 171 -50.45 -9.92 21.96
N THR A 172 -51.71 -9.50 21.83
CA THR A 172 -52.12 -8.44 20.89
C THR A 172 -51.90 -7.05 21.49
N GLN A 173 -52.07 -6.00 20.68
CA GLN A 173 -52.04 -4.60 21.15
C GLN A 173 -53.10 -4.27 22.22
N ALA A 174 -54.12 -5.11 22.40
CA ALA A 174 -55.13 -4.98 23.46
C ALA A 174 -54.72 -5.65 24.79
N THR A 175 -53.61 -6.40 24.82
CA THR A 175 -53.12 -7.09 26.02
C THR A 175 -52.12 -6.22 26.79
N SER A 176 -52.58 -5.70 27.93
CA SER A 176 -51.77 -4.96 28.90
C SER A 176 -51.36 -5.87 30.07
N VAL A 177 -50.09 -5.77 30.49
CA VAL A 177 -49.53 -6.55 31.61
C VAL A 177 -48.92 -5.59 32.64
N ARG A 178 -49.31 -5.74 33.91
CA ARG A 178 -48.82 -4.94 35.04
C ARG A 178 -48.09 -5.84 36.04
N LEU A 179 -46.84 -5.51 36.35
CA LEU A 179 -46.04 -6.21 37.36
C LEU A 179 -46.47 -5.75 38.75
N LEU A 180 -46.87 -6.69 39.62
CA LEU A 180 -47.37 -6.38 40.97
C LEU A 180 -46.28 -6.45 42.05
N GLU A 181 -45.10 -6.98 41.71
CA GLU A 181 -43.96 -7.12 42.64
C GLU A 181 -43.06 -5.87 42.60
N GLN A 182 -42.83 -5.23 43.75
CA GLN A 182 -42.08 -3.97 43.82
C GLN A 182 -40.59 -4.15 43.48
N ASP A 183 -39.95 -5.20 44.00
CA ASP A 183 -38.54 -5.49 43.74
C ASP A 183 -38.29 -5.78 42.25
N LEU A 184 -39.22 -6.48 41.59
CA LEU A 184 -39.15 -6.78 40.17
C LEU A 184 -39.24 -5.50 39.31
N ASN A 185 -40.10 -4.55 39.70
CA ASN A 185 -40.15 -3.23 39.07
C ASN A 185 -38.84 -2.44 39.26
N GLN A 186 -38.13 -2.60 40.39
CA GLN A 186 -36.78 -2.04 40.55
C GLN A 186 -35.75 -2.72 39.63
N ASP A 187 -35.78 -4.04 39.51
CA ASP A 187 -34.84 -4.77 38.63
C ASP A 187 -35.08 -4.46 37.13
N VAL A 188 -36.34 -4.27 36.71
CA VAL A 188 -36.67 -3.75 35.37
C VAL A 188 -36.16 -2.31 35.19
N SER A 189 -36.29 -1.47 36.21
CA SER A 189 -35.78 -0.09 36.18
C SER A 189 -34.24 -0.05 36.11
N ARG A 190 -33.54 -0.95 36.80
CA ARG A 190 -32.07 -1.13 36.69
C ARG A 190 -31.67 -1.53 35.26
N TYR A 191 -32.38 -2.48 34.65
CA TYR A 191 -32.17 -2.88 33.25
C TYR A 191 -32.35 -1.70 32.27
N LEU A 192 -33.47 -0.96 32.38
CA LEU A 192 -33.73 0.19 31.51
C LEU A 192 -32.70 1.31 31.69
N ASN A 193 -32.21 1.56 32.92
CA ASN A 193 -31.15 2.52 33.18
C ASN A 193 -29.80 2.08 32.59
N VAL A 194 -29.48 0.78 32.61
CA VAL A 194 -28.27 0.26 31.94
C VAL A 194 -28.34 0.48 30.43
N LEU A 195 -29.50 0.23 29.80
CA LEU A 195 -29.70 0.54 28.37
C LEU A 195 -29.68 2.06 28.07
N ALA A 196 -30.22 2.89 28.97
CA ALA A 196 -30.19 4.36 28.81
C ALA A 196 -28.73 4.88 28.83
N SER A 197 -27.90 4.39 29.75
CA SER A 197 -26.48 4.76 29.83
C SER A 197 -25.63 4.33 28.61
N ALA A 198 -26.13 3.44 27.75
CA ALA A 198 -25.48 3.11 26.48
C ALA A 198 -25.73 4.18 25.39
N ARG A 199 -26.59 5.18 25.66
CA ARG A 199 -26.90 6.31 24.76
C ARG A 199 -26.31 7.64 25.22
N GLU A 200 -25.62 7.65 26.37
CA GLU A 200 -24.88 8.82 26.83
C GLU A 200 -23.69 9.07 25.90
N GLN A 201 -23.24 10.34 25.82
CA GLN A 201 -22.05 10.66 25.04
C GLN A 201 -20.84 9.91 25.60
N ASP A 202 -19.99 9.37 24.73
CA ASP A 202 -18.77 8.65 25.14
C ASP A 202 -17.73 9.64 25.70
N VAL A 203 -17.90 10.01 26.98
CA VAL A 203 -17.07 10.96 27.70
C VAL A 203 -16.34 10.25 28.84
N ARG A 204 -15.02 10.32 28.77
CA ARG A 204 -14.10 9.82 29.77
C ARG A 204 -13.48 10.99 30.51
N HIS A 205 -13.78 11.09 31.80
CA HIS A 205 -13.20 12.06 32.71
C HIS A 205 -11.89 11.49 33.25
N MET A 206 -10.77 12.10 32.92
CA MET A 206 -9.47 11.79 33.49
C MET A 206 -9.09 12.88 34.50
N THR A 207 -8.87 12.48 35.75
CA THR A 207 -8.48 13.38 36.84
C THR A 207 -7.02 13.12 37.23
N ILE A 208 -6.21 14.17 37.14
CA ILE A 208 -4.80 14.21 37.52
C ILE A 208 -4.72 14.82 38.92
N SER A 209 -4.37 14.00 39.91
CA SER A 209 -4.19 14.44 41.30
C SER A 209 -2.80 15.04 41.48
N THR A 210 -2.73 16.28 41.96
CA THR A 210 -1.48 16.96 42.27
C THR A 210 -1.29 17.11 43.79
N ALA A 211 -0.04 17.25 44.24
CA ALA A 211 0.27 17.68 45.59
C ALA A 211 1.47 18.64 45.56
N GLY A 212 1.31 19.78 46.22
CA GLY A 212 2.33 20.83 46.33
C GLY A 212 1.87 21.93 47.28
N LYS A 213 2.55 23.07 47.23
CA LYS A 213 2.16 24.28 47.97
C LYS A 213 2.29 25.52 47.08
N GLY A 214 1.35 26.44 47.22
CA GLY A 214 1.30 27.67 46.44
C GLY A 214 1.03 27.42 44.95
N ALA A 215 1.12 28.52 44.19
CA ALA A 215 0.93 28.53 42.74
C ALA A 215 2.18 28.02 42.02
N ARG A 216 1.99 27.08 41.09
CA ARG A 216 3.04 26.53 40.22
C ARG A 216 2.43 26.07 38.90
N ASP A 217 3.26 25.91 37.89
CA ASP A 217 2.79 25.61 36.53
C ASP A 217 2.92 24.09 36.25
N LEU A 218 1.84 23.49 35.75
CA LEU A 218 1.75 22.08 35.39
C LEU A 218 1.72 21.95 33.86
N LEU A 219 2.50 21.03 33.31
CA LEU A 219 2.47 20.63 31.91
C LEU A 219 1.88 19.23 31.78
N VAL A 220 0.92 19.06 30.87
CA VAL A 220 0.30 17.78 30.54
C VAL A 220 0.40 17.59 29.04
N SER A 221 0.98 16.48 28.58
CA SER A 221 1.02 16.15 27.15
C SER A 221 0.72 14.68 26.85
N TYR A 222 0.17 14.43 25.67
CA TYR A 222 -0.28 13.12 25.22
C TYR A 222 -0.43 13.09 23.69
N ILE A 223 -0.60 11.90 23.11
CA ILE A 223 -1.15 11.74 21.76
C ILE A 223 -2.63 11.34 21.79
N SER A 224 -3.37 11.70 20.75
CA SER A 224 -4.76 11.31 20.52
C SER A 224 -5.07 11.19 19.03
N GLU A 225 -6.06 10.35 18.72
CA GLU A 225 -6.68 10.26 17.39
C GLU A 225 -7.25 11.62 16.95
N VAL A 226 -6.93 12.05 15.72
CA VAL A 226 -7.42 13.29 15.08
C VAL A 226 -7.66 13.07 13.59
N PRO A 227 -8.52 13.87 12.94
CA PRO A 227 -8.63 13.87 11.48
C PRO A 227 -7.31 14.24 10.80
N VAL A 228 -6.97 13.56 9.70
CA VAL A 228 -5.75 13.86 8.93
C VAL A 228 -5.84 15.25 8.30
N TRP A 229 -4.81 16.07 8.54
CA TRP A 229 -4.68 17.41 7.95
C TRP A 229 -4.31 17.33 6.45
N LYS A 230 -4.88 18.22 5.63
CA LYS A 230 -4.92 18.09 4.16
C LYS A 230 -4.30 19.32 3.52
N SER A 231 -3.31 19.17 2.64
CA SER A 231 -2.73 20.29 1.91
C SER A 231 -3.50 20.61 0.62
N THR A 232 -3.56 21.88 0.28
CA THR A 232 -4.16 22.36 -0.97
C THR A 232 -3.46 23.63 -1.47
N TYR A 233 -3.12 23.67 -2.75
CA TYR A 233 -2.30 24.71 -3.37
C TYR A 233 -3.07 25.51 -4.42
N ARG A 234 -2.72 26.78 -4.55
CA ARG A 234 -3.14 27.68 -5.64
C ARG A 234 -1.90 28.12 -6.37
N ILE A 235 -1.86 27.92 -7.68
CA ILE A 235 -0.75 28.34 -8.55
C ILE A 235 -1.27 29.43 -9.49
N VAL A 236 -0.86 30.67 -9.22
CA VAL A 236 -1.27 31.83 -10.02
C VAL A 236 -0.20 32.12 -11.06
N LEU A 237 -0.55 31.88 -12.32
CA LEU A 237 0.29 32.14 -13.46
C LEU A 237 0.30 33.65 -13.75
N PRO A 238 1.48 34.25 -13.99
CA PRO A 238 1.57 35.68 -14.24
C PRO A 238 1.15 36.00 -15.68
N THR A 239 0.56 37.18 -15.88
CA THR A 239 0.19 37.70 -17.21
C THR A 239 1.40 38.06 -18.08
N THR A 240 2.61 38.11 -17.50
CA THR A 240 3.86 38.44 -18.19
C THR A 240 4.73 37.18 -18.38
N PRO A 241 5.06 36.76 -19.63
CA PRO A 241 5.74 35.48 -19.94
C PRO A 241 7.17 35.25 -19.42
N LYS A 242 7.67 36.08 -18.49
CA LYS A 242 9.00 35.95 -17.86
C LYS A 242 8.98 36.09 -16.33
N SER A 243 7.81 36.30 -15.73
CA SER A 243 7.68 36.35 -14.27
C SER A 243 7.53 34.93 -13.71
N GLN A 244 7.93 34.74 -12.45
CA GLN A 244 7.63 33.51 -11.72
C GLN A 244 6.15 33.46 -11.29
N ALA A 245 5.60 32.25 -11.24
CA ALA A 245 4.25 32.00 -10.74
C ALA A 245 4.20 32.12 -9.22
N LEU A 246 3.06 32.56 -8.67
CA LEU A 246 2.85 32.59 -7.22
C LEU A 246 2.23 31.27 -6.77
N LEU A 247 2.92 30.55 -5.89
CA LEU A 247 2.42 29.38 -5.18
C LEU A 247 1.90 29.82 -3.81
N GLN A 248 0.63 29.56 -3.52
CA GLN A 248 0.03 29.65 -2.18
C GLN A 248 -0.48 28.28 -1.72
N GLY A 249 0.19 27.68 -0.74
CA GLY A 249 -0.20 26.41 -0.13
C GLY A 249 -0.83 26.62 1.24
N TRP A 250 -1.92 25.89 1.48
CA TRP A 250 -2.74 25.95 2.67
C TRP A 250 -2.96 24.56 3.25
N ALA A 251 -3.10 24.44 4.56
CA ALA A 251 -3.56 23.23 5.22
C ALA A 251 -4.98 23.40 5.76
N ILE A 252 -5.83 22.40 5.50
CA ILE A 252 -7.12 22.22 6.14
C ILE A 252 -6.87 21.43 7.43
N VAL A 253 -7.28 22.00 8.56
CA VAL A 253 -7.08 21.49 9.92
C VAL A 253 -8.42 21.42 10.64
N ASP A 254 -8.76 20.26 11.18
CA ASP A 254 -10.08 19.99 11.77
C ASP A 254 -9.92 19.77 13.29
N ASN A 255 -10.47 20.65 14.13
CA ASN A 255 -10.49 20.48 15.59
C ASN A 255 -11.75 19.72 16.03
N THR A 256 -11.69 18.39 16.04
CA THR A 256 -12.78 17.52 16.53
C THR A 256 -12.47 16.91 17.90
N VAL A 257 -11.58 17.51 18.70
CA VAL A 257 -10.99 16.86 19.89
C VAL A 257 -10.96 17.79 21.10
N GLY A 258 -11.60 17.36 22.19
CA GLY A 258 -11.49 18.00 23.49
C GLY A 258 -12.18 19.37 23.56
N GLU A 259 -11.40 20.45 23.42
CA GLU A 259 -11.75 21.82 23.75
C GLU A 259 -11.33 22.84 22.66
N ASP A 260 -11.70 24.11 22.83
CA ASP A 260 -11.28 25.19 21.93
C ASP A 260 -9.76 25.37 21.96
N TRP A 261 -9.12 25.37 20.79
CA TRP A 261 -7.73 25.78 20.65
C TRP A 261 -7.70 27.31 20.65
N LYS A 262 -7.01 27.91 21.63
CA LYS A 262 -6.92 29.37 21.80
C LYS A 262 -5.46 29.79 21.88
N ASP A 263 -5.02 30.51 20.86
CA ASP A 263 -3.67 31.00 20.64
C ASP A 263 -2.63 29.87 20.75
N VAL A 264 -2.88 28.79 20.01
CA VAL A 264 -2.10 27.55 20.04
C VAL A 264 -0.94 27.61 19.04
N GLN A 265 0.24 27.22 19.49
CA GLN A 265 1.37 26.91 18.61
C GLN A 265 1.07 25.63 17.84
N LEU A 266 0.63 25.77 16.58
CA LEU A 266 0.34 24.66 15.69
C LEU A 266 1.55 24.30 14.82
N SER A 267 1.87 23.00 14.75
CA SER A 267 2.80 22.40 13.79
C SER A 267 2.11 21.28 13.01
N LEU A 268 2.46 21.12 11.73
CA LEU A 268 1.91 20.13 10.82
C LEU A 268 3.05 19.28 10.23
N ILE A 269 3.03 17.98 10.49
CA ILE A 269 4.09 17.05 10.08
C ILE A 269 3.66 16.28 8.84
N ALA A 270 4.40 16.44 7.75
CA ALA A 270 4.12 15.86 6.43
C ALA A 270 4.57 14.38 6.30
N GLY A 271 4.45 13.62 7.38
CA GLY A 271 4.82 12.21 7.44
C GLY A 271 4.03 11.45 8.50
N ALA A 272 4.09 10.13 8.43
CA ALA A 272 3.28 9.21 9.23
C ALA A 272 4.17 8.33 10.12
N PRO A 273 4.35 8.67 11.42
CA PRO A 273 4.94 7.73 12.37
C PRO A 273 4.03 6.51 12.56
N GLN A 274 4.61 5.36 12.90
CA GLN A 274 3.84 4.14 13.16
C GLN A 274 2.98 4.30 14.42
N SER A 275 1.71 3.90 14.34
CA SER A 275 0.77 3.87 15.46
C SER A 275 -0.25 2.74 15.29
N PHE A 276 -0.95 2.41 16.37
CA PHE A 276 -1.96 1.35 16.43
C PHE A 276 -2.93 1.60 17.59
N VAL A 277 -4.21 1.31 17.39
CA VAL A 277 -5.22 1.33 18.46
C VAL A 277 -5.06 0.10 19.36
N GLN A 278 -5.25 0.27 20.67
CA GLN A 278 -5.20 -0.82 21.67
C GLN A 278 -6.12 -0.45 22.83
N ALA A 279 -7.05 -1.32 23.20
CA ALA A 279 -8.14 -1.01 24.14
C ALA A 279 -7.72 -1.03 25.63
N LEU A 280 -6.72 -0.21 26.00
CA LEU A 280 -6.22 -0.04 27.38
C LEU A 280 -7.26 0.51 28.38
N SER A 281 -8.25 1.27 27.92
CA SER A 281 -9.33 1.81 28.77
C SER A 281 -10.33 0.74 29.23
N THR A 282 -10.39 -0.40 28.52
CA THR A 282 -11.41 -1.43 28.68
C THR A 282 -10.87 -2.59 29.52
N PRO A 283 -11.56 -3.00 30.61
CA PRO A 283 -11.11 -4.13 31.43
C PRO A 283 -11.00 -5.43 30.64
N TYR A 284 -9.77 -5.95 30.49
CA TYR A 284 -9.50 -7.21 29.81
C TYR A 284 -9.47 -8.38 30.81
N TYR A 285 -10.41 -9.32 30.68
CA TYR A 285 -10.52 -10.48 31.56
C TYR A 285 -9.92 -11.74 30.91
N ALA A 286 -8.82 -12.26 31.46
CA ALA A 286 -8.25 -13.53 31.02
C ALA A 286 -9.21 -14.70 31.31
N ARG A 287 -9.42 -15.58 30.31
CA ARG A 287 -10.18 -16.83 30.49
C ARG A 287 -9.41 -17.78 31.41
N ARG A 288 -9.81 -17.87 32.68
CA ARG A 288 -9.29 -18.87 33.62
C ARG A 288 -9.93 -20.25 33.31
N PRO A 289 -9.15 -21.34 33.21
CA PRO A 289 -9.71 -22.67 32.99
C PRO A 289 -10.52 -23.11 34.22
N VAL A 290 -11.77 -23.53 34.00
CA VAL A 290 -12.59 -24.13 35.05
C VAL A 290 -12.21 -25.60 35.15
N ILE A 291 -11.37 -25.93 36.12
CA ILE A 291 -11.09 -27.33 36.49
C ILE A 291 -12.36 -27.87 37.16
N ALA A 292 -13.00 -28.85 36.54
CA ALA A 292 -14.15 -29.53 37.13
C ALA A 292 -13.73 -30.25 38.42
N LEU A 293 -14.61 -30.28 39.43
CA LEU A 293 -14.39 -31.12 40.60
C LEU A 293 -14.28 -32.59 40.16
N PRO A 294 -13.28 -33.35 40.65
CA PRO A 294 -13.03 -34.70 40.20
C PRO A 294 -14.21 -35.62 40.56
N GLN A 295 -14.98 -36.03 39.57
CA GLN A 295 -15.95 -37.10 39.72
C GLN A 295 -15.19 -38.42 39.94
N MET A 296 -15.43 -39.09 41.07
CA MET A 296 -14.82 -40.39 41.35
C MET A 296 -15.49 -41.49 40.51
N ALA A 297 -15.07 -41.61 39.26
CA ALA A 297 -15.35 -42.78 38.43
C ALA A 297 -14.52 -43.97 38.92
N VAL A 298 -15.18 -45.07 39.28
CA VAL A 298 -14.50 -46.29 39.74
C VAL A 298 -13.80 -46.98 38.56
N THR A 299 -12.50 -47.22 38.70
CA THR A 299 -11.65 -47.73 37.62
C THR A 299 -11.96 -49.18 37.25
N ALA A 300 -12.21 -49.45 35.97
CA ALA A 300 -12.12 -50.80 35.40
C ALA A 300 -10.68 -51.06 34.88
N PRO A 301 -10.16 -52.31 34.90
CA PRO A 301 -8.78 -52.58 34.52
C PRO A 301 -8.48 -52.26 33.05
N GLN A 302 -7.24 -51.83 32.79
CA GLN A 302 -6.72 -51.61 31.43
C GLN A 302 -5.55 -52.56 31.14
N THR A 303 -5.44 -52.99 29.88
CA THR A 303 -4.22 -53.57 29.31
C THR A 303 -3.42 -52.48 28.57
N HIS A 304 -2.18 -52.78 28.17
CA HIS A 304 -1.29 -51.82 27.51
C HIS A 304 -0.83 -52.31 26.12
N GLU A 305 -0.40 -51.37 25.29
CA GLU A 305 -0.36 -51.49 23.82
C GLU A 305 0.85 -52.25 23.25
N ARG A 306 0.79 -52.52 21.94
CA ARG A 306 1.96 -52.83 21.09
C ARG A 306 1.93 -51.95 19.85
N VAL A 307 3.06 -51.34 19.50
CA VAL A 307 3.21 -50.35 18.42
C VAL A 307 3.78 -50.99 17.13
N LEU A 308 3.67 -50.28 15.99
CA LEU A 308 4.20 -50.58 14.64
C LEU A 308 3.42 -51.70 13.90
N ASN A 309 2.66 -51.46 12.83
CA ASN A 309 3.00 -50.75 11.57
C ASN A 309 1.74 -50.23 10.84
N ALA A 310 1.92 -49.39 9.81
CA ALA A 310 0.95 -49.21 8.71
C ALA A 310 1.23 -50.25 7.60
N PRO A 311 0.21 -50.72 6.86
CA PRO A 311 -0.24 -49.95 5.68
C PRO A 311 -1.76 -49.93 5.40
N GLU A 312 -2.09 -49.13 4.38
CA GLU A 312 -3.31 -48.96 3.56
C GLU A 312 -4.61 -49.78 3.79
N ALA A 313 -5.73 -49.02 3.74
CA ALA A 313 -7.03 -49.29 3.09
C ALA A 313 -7.84 -50.58 3.35
N PHE A 314 -9.12 -50.41 3.72
CA PHE A 314 -10.27 -50.55 2.79
C PHE A 314 -11.56 -49.91 3.41
N ALA A 315 -12.72 -49.99 2.74
CA ALA A 315 -13.86 -49.06 2.92
C ALA A 315 -15.22 -49.69 3.33
N ALA A 316 -16.08 -48.87 3.96
CA ALA A 316 -17.56 -48.84 3.93
C ALA A 316 -18.00 -47.53 4.65
N GLU A 317 -18.87 -46.64 4.14
CA GLU A 317 -20.32 -46.76 3.88
C GLU A 317 -21.15 -47.15 5.13
N ALA A 318 -22.27 -46.52 5.49
CA ALA A 318 -22.99 -45.30 5.03
C ALA A 318 -24.04 -44.93 6.15
N PRO A 319 -25.12 -44.14 5.97
CA PRO A 319 -25.49 -43.18 4.93
C PRO A 319 -25.94 -41.79 5.48
N ALA A 320 -26.37 -40.89 4.58
CA ALA A 320 -27.19 -39.72 4.92
C ALA A 320 -28.35 -39.55 3.92
N PRO A 321 -29.50 -38.99 4.33
CA PRO A 321 -30.54 -38.52 3.41
C PRO A 321 -30.83 -37.01 3.58
N ALA A 322 -31.38 -36.28 2.60
CA ALA A 322 -31.36 -36.45 1.14
C ALA A 322 -31.83 -35.11 0.53
N ALA A 323 -31.27 -34.67 -0.62
CA ALA A 323 -31.69 -33.44 -1.29
C ALA A 323 -31.87 -33.61 -2.81
N ARG A 324 -33.03 -33.16 -3.31
CA ARG A 324 -33.39 -32.98 -4.74
C ARG A 324 -34.46 -31.87 -4.80
N GLY A 325 -34.52 -30.96 -5.78
CA GLY A 325 -33.50 -30.63 -6.80
C GLY A 325 -34.07 -29.82 -7.99
N ILE A 326 -33.15 -29.16 -8.72
CA ILE A 326 -33.12 -29.03 -10.20
C ILE A 326 -33.94 -27.90 -10.91
N VAL A 327 -33.22 -26.81 -11.24
CA VAL A 327 -33.05 -26.15 -12.58
C VAL A 327 -34.22 -25.36 -13.26
N ALA A 328 -33.81 -24.37 -14.11
CA ALA A 328 -34.55 -23.66 -15.19
C ALA A 328 -35.55 -22.54 -14.81
N GLU A 329 -35.81 -21.50 -15.65
CA GLU A 329 -34.97 -20.76 -16.62
C GLU A 329 -35.64 -19.38 -16.97
N LYS A 330 -34.91 -18.49 -17.69
CA LYS A 330 -35.39 -17.41 -18.59
C LYS A 330 -36.60 -16.50 -18.23
N ALA A 331 -36.26 -15.23 -17.96
CA ALA A 331 -36.52 -14.06 -18.83
C ALA A 331 -37.90 -13.35 -18.96
N LEU A 332 -37.77 -12.03 -19.26
CA LEU A 332 -38.59 -11.18 -20.15
C LEU A 332 -39.74 -10.30 -19.58
N ARG A 333 -39.52 -8.97 -19.64
CA ARG A 333 -40.42 -7.82 -19.99
C ARG A 333 -41.95 -7.96 -19.71
N SER A 334 -42.67 -6.94 -19.21
CA SER A 334 -42.73 -5.56 -19.75
C SER A 334 -43.66 -4.60 -18.95
N ARG A 335 -43.61 -3.29 -19.29
CA ARG A 335 -44.67 -2.23 -19.35
C ARG A 335 -46.03 -2.41 -18.63
N ALA A 336 -46.77 -1.37 -18.18
CA ALA A 336 -46.60 0.08 -17.87
C ALA A 336 -48.00 0.59 -17.33
N SER A 337 -48.50 1.85 -17.31
CA SER A 337 -48.05 3.23 -17.64
C SER A 337 -49.08 4.28 -17.11
N SER A 338 -48.65 5.30 -16.36
CA SER A 338 -49.35 6.60 -16.16
C SER A 338 -48.34 7.67 -15.69
N LEU A 339 -48.27 8.95 -16.12
CA LEU A 339 -49.16 9.98 -16.71
C LEU A 339 -49.98 10.83 -15.71
N GLY A 340 -49.87 12.16 -15.87
CA GLY A 340 -50.34 13.23 -14.95
C GLY A 340 -49.18 13.76 -14.09
N ALA A 341 -48.61 14.96 -14.23
CA ALA A 341 -49.12 16.29 -14.61
C ALA A 341 -50.29 16.76 -13.71
N GLY A 342 -50.21 17.85 -12.94
CA GLY A 342 -49.12 18.82 -12.72
C GLY A 342 -49.67 20.25 -12.58
N ARG A 343 -49.10 21.10 -11.70
CA ARG A 343 -49.47 22.53 -11.65
C ARG A 343 -48.44 23.43 -10.96
N SER A 344 -48.35 24.66 -11.45
CA SER A 344 -47.30 25.64 -11.13
C SER A 344 -47.54 26.42 -9.83
N GLY A 345 -46.45 26.82 -9.16
CA GLY A 345 -46.40 27.96 -8.25
C GLY A 345 -45.30 28.91 -8.70
N ARG A 346 -45.64 30.17 -9.01
CA ARG A 346 -44.66 31.24 -9.29
C ARG A 346 -44.36 31.96 -7.98
N ILE A 347 -43.09 32.26 -7.71
CA ILE A 347 -42.67 33.24 -6.71
C ILE A 347 -42.27 34.50 -7.46
N MET A 348 -42.52 35.68 -6.87
CA MET A 348 -42.12 36.96 -7.43
C MET A 348 -40.63 37.22 -7.17
N GLU A 349 -39.98 37.84 -8.15
CA GLU A 349 -38.61 38.32 -8.09
C GLU A 349 -38.66 39.82 -7.76
N ASP A 350 -38.00 40.24 -6.69
CA ASP A 350 -37.99 41.64 -6.23
C ASP A 350 -36.65 42.31 -6.61
N LEU A 351 -36.73 43.52 -7.14
CA LEU A 351 -35.65 44.16 -7.91
C LEU A 351 -34.89 45.19 -7.09
N ALA A 352 -33.91 44.72 -6.32
CA ALA A 352 -32.87 45.58 -5.75
C ALA A 352 -31.84 46.00 -6.83
N PRO A 353 -31.41 47.27 -6.90
CA PRO A 353 -30.50 47.74 -7.94
C PRO A 353 -29.09 47.16 -7.77
N GLN A 354 -28.55 46.58 -8.84
CA GLN A 354 -27.17 46.09 -8.87
C GLN A 354 -26.17 47.24 -8.71
N GLN A 355 -25.46 47.27 -7.59
CA GLN A 355 -24.17 47.97 -7.52
C GLN A 355 -23.15 47.19 -8.38
N ALA A 356 -22.43 47.91 -9.24
CA ALA A 356 -21.38 47.32 -10.04
C ALA A 356 -20.18 46.94 -9.15
N TYR A 357 -20.12 45.68 -8.73
CA TYR A 357 -18.95 45.13 -8.05
C TYR A 357 -17.75 45.21 -9.00
N SER A 358 -16.80 46.10 -8.68
CA SER A 358 -15.49 46.06 -9.31
C SER A 358 -14.82 44.75 -8.91
N SER A 359 -14.74 43.81 -9.86
CA SER A 359 -13.96 42.60 -9.70
C SER A 359 -12.48 42.98 -9.64
N ALA A 360 -11.92 43.03 -8.42
CA ALA A 360 -10.49 43.19 -8.24
C ALA A 360 -9.78 42.05 -8.96
N GLU A 361 -8.98 42.37 -9.98
CA GLU A 361 -8.25 41.36 -10.75
C GLU A 361 -7.32 40.57 -9.84
N ILE A 362 -7.42 39.25 -9.87
CA ILE A 362 -6.62 38.35 -9.03
C ILE A 362 -5.21 38.26 -9.64
N SER A 363 -4.39 39.27 -9.37
CA SER A 363 -2.97 39.31 -9.73
C SER A 363 -2.09 38.74 -8.61
N PRO A 364 -0.89 38.22 -8.92
CA PRO A 364 0.09 37.80 -7.92
C PRO A 364 0.41 38.90 -6.89
N GLU A 365 0.49 40.16 -7.34
CA GLU A 365 0.87 41.33 -6.53
C GLU A 365 -0.24 41.77 -5.56
N VAL A 366 -1.50 41.39 -5.82
CA VAL A 366 -2.61 41.56 -4.88
C VAL A 366 -2.57 40.48 -3.80
N LEU A 367 -2.33 39.22 -4.19
CA LEU A 367 -2.25 38.07 -3.29
C LEU A 367 -1.00 38.08 -2.41
N GLU A 368 0.13 38.61 -2.90
CA GLU A 368 1.39 38.74 -2.14
C GLU A 368 1.30 39.67 -0.91
N LYS A 369 0.20 40.42 -0.75
CA LYS A 369 -0.06 41.23 0.46
C LYS A 369 -0.42 40.39 1.69
N GLN A 370 -0.78 39.11 1.50
CA GLN A 370 -0.94 38.14 2.57
C GLN A 370 0.45 37.62 2.99
N GLN A 371 0.75 37.50 4.29
CA GLN A 371 2.09 37.09 4.73
C GLN A 371 2.19 35.58 4.99
N THR A 372 3.35 35.00 4.66
CA THR A 372 3.63 33.56 4.85
C THR A 372 3.78 33.22 6.33
N ALA A 373 2.70 32.79 6.98
CA ALA A 373 2.65 32.58 8.43
C ALA A 373 3.34 31.29 8.94
N ALA A 374 4.24 30.65 8.18
CA ALA A 374 4.95 29.43 8.59
C ALA A 374 6.48 29.51 8.47
N GLN A 375 7.16 28.76 9.33
CA GLN A 375 8.57 28.36 9.24
C GLN A 375 8.59 26.83 9.07
N THR A 376 9.55 26.30 8.32
CA THR A 376 9.69 24.84 8.13
C THR A 376 10.97 24.30 8.72
N ARG A 377 10.96 23.00 9.08
CA ARG A 377 12.12 22.31 9.64
C ARG A 377 12.17 20.85 9.23
N ASP A 378 13.36 20.38 8.88
CA ASP A 378 13.66 18.96 8.76
C ASP A 378 13.84 18.33 10.14
N LEU A 379 13.08 17.26 10.42
CA LEU A 379 13.10 16.45 11.63
C LEU A 379 13.53 15.02 11.27
N GLY A 380 14.72 14.89 10.68
CA GLY A 380 15.19 13.63 10.09
C GLY A 380 14.42 13.33 8.80
N ASP A 381 13.76 12.18 8.73
CA ASP A 381 12.94 11.78 7.58
C ASP A 381 11.54 12.47 7.55
N LEU A 382 11.21 13.28 8.55
CA LEU A 382 9.93 13.98 8.68
C LEU A 382 10.09 15.49 8.43
N PHE A 383 9.13 16.11 7.74
CA PHE A 383 9.10 17.55 7.48
C PHE A 383 8.04 18.25 8.33
N GLU A 384 8.41 19.32 9.04
CA GLU A 384 7.53 20.15 9.87
C GLU A 384 7.19 21.48 9.16
N TYR A 385 5.90 21.81 9.05
CA TYR A 385 5.42 23.18 8.90
C TYR A 385 5.00 23.70 10.29
N ARG A 386 5.80 24.58 10.89
CA ARG A 386 5.47 25.25 12.16
C ARG A 386 4.92 26.63 11.87
N LEU A 387 3.71 26.93 12.34
CA LEU A 387 3.14 28.26 12.17
C LEU A 387 3.86 29.27 13.08
N LYS A 388 4.22 30.43 12.51
CA LYS A 388 4.86 31.57 13.18
C LYS A 388 3.91 32.26 14.16
N GLU A 389 2.66 32.39 13.74
CA GLU A 389 1.59 33.01 14.49
C GLU A 389 0.75 31.92 15.17
N PRO A 390 0.34 32.10 16.43
CA PRO A 390 -0.57 31.17 17.08
C PRO A 390 -1.93 31.13 16.38
N VAL A 391 -2.57 29.96 16.36
CA VAL A 391 -3.87 29.77 15.71
C VAL A 391 -4.93 29.47 16.76
N SER A 392 -6.11 30.06 16.59
CA SER A 392 -7.32 29.75 17.36
C SER A 392 -8.32 29.00 16.49
N ILE A 393 -8.81 27.84 16.95
CA ILE A 393 -9.81 27.00 16.27
C ILE A 393 -10.81 26.51 17.33
N GLY A 394 -12.08 26.90 17.21
CA GLY A 394 -13.12 26.46 18.14
C GLY A 394 -13.30 24.94 18.12
N LYS A 395 -13.86 24.39 19.19
CA LYS A 395 -14.23 22.97 19.23
C LYS A 395 -15.25 22.67 18.13
N ASP A 396 -15.07 21.53 17.45
CA ASP A 396 -15.89 21.03 16.35
C ASP A 396 -15.93 21.98 15.13
N GLN A 397 -14.80 22.67 14.87
CA GLN A 397 -14.61 23.58 13.73
C GLN A 397 -13.36 23.23 12.91
N SER A 398 -13.35 23.62 11.64
CA SER A 398 -12.21 23.51 10.74
C SER A 398 -11.62 24.89 10.41
N ALA A 399 -10.31 24.97 10.24
CA ALA A 399 -9.60 26.17 9.78
C ALA A 399 -8.74 25.88 8.54
N LEU A 400 -8.54 26.92 7.72
CA LEU A 400 -7.61 26.91 6.59
C LEU A 400 -6.40 27.79 6.93
N VAL A 401 -5.25 27.17 7.21
CA VAL A 401 -4.03 27.86 7.66
C VAL A 401 -2.98 27.94 6.54
N PRO A 402 -2.31 29.08 6.32
CA PRO A 402 -1.33 29.21 5.23
C PRO A 402 0.01 28.57 5.63
N ILE A 403 0.47 27.61 4.83
CA ILE A 403 1.69 26.81 5.10
C ILE A 403 2.87 27.16 4.19
N VAL A 404 2.61 27.68 2.99
CA VAL A 404 3.64 28.21 2.08
C VAL A 404 3.07 29.33 1.22
N GLN A 405 3.85 30.37 1.01
CA GLN A 405 3.61 31.36 -0.03
C GLN A 405 4.97 31.81 -0.55
N ALA A 406 5.22 31.58 -1.84
CA ALA A 406 6.49 31.80 -2.51
C ALA A 406 6.29 31.96 -4.02
N ARG A 407 7.23 32.63 -4.70
CA ARG A 407 7.32 32.56 -6.17
C ARG A 407 8.09 31.32 -6.58
N VAL A 408 7.66 30.68 -7.67
CA VAL A 408 8.19 29.42 -8.19
C VAL A 408 8.30 29.44 -9.71
N ASP A 409 9.27 28.69 -10.24
CA ASP A 409 9.49 28.57 -11.69
C ASP A 409 8.55 27.51 -12.27
N ALA A 410 7.47 27.96 -12.91
CA ALA A 410 6.47 27.11 -13.55
C ALA A 410 6.30 27.50 -15.02
N GLU A 411 6.67 26.61 -15.95
CA GLU A 411 6.43 26.80 -17.38
C GLU A 411 5.14 26.09 -17.82
N VAL A 412 4.26 26.78 -18.53
CA VAL A 412 3.03 26.19 -19.08
C VAL A 412 3.36 25.43 -20.37
N VAL A 413 3.08 24.12 -20.39
CA VAL A 413 3.37 23.22 -21.51
C VAL A 413 2.16 22.33 -21.83
N THR A 414 2.21 21.69 -22.99
CA THR A 414 1.29 20.60 -23.36
C THR A 414 2.04 19.27 -23.24
N LEU A 415 1.76 18.48 -22.20
CA LEU A 415 2.35 17.16 -22.00
C LEU A 415 1.58 16.09 -22.80
N TRP A 416 2.28 15.22 -23.50
CA TRP A 416 1.71 13.99 -24.07
C TRP A 416 2.57 12.78 -23.70
N THR A 417 1.90 11.68 -23.33
CA THR A 417 2.53 10.41 -22.97
C THR A 417 1.87 9.25 -23.74
N PRO A 418 2.56 8.14 -24.01
CA PRO A 418 2.01 7.06 -24.85
C PRO A 418 0.88 6.26 -24.19
N ALA A 419 0.71 6.39 -22.87
CA ALA A 419 -0.41 5.82 -22.12
C ALA A 419 -1.62 6.79 -22.05
N GLY A 420 -1.39 8.09 -22.26
CA GLY A 420 -2.44 9.11 -22.31
C GLY A 420 -3.14 9.13 -23.66
N ARG A 421 -4.48 9.11 -23.65
CA ARG A 421 -5.28 9.19 -24.90
C ARG A 421 -5.25 10.57 -25.54
N ASN A 422 -5.18 11.63 -24.72
CA ASN A 422 -5.23 13.03 -25.14
C ASN A 422 -4.01 13.78 -24.59
N PRO A 423 -3.49 14.82 -25.28
CA PRO A 423 -2.53 15.75 -24.69
C PRO A 423 -3.15 16.53 -23.52
N LEU A 424 -2.34 16.88 -22.53
CA LEU A 424 -2.75 17.55 -21.29
C LEU A 424 -2.04 18.91 -21.17
N ARG A 425 -2.75 19.95 -20.75
CA ARG A 425 -2.12 21.18 -20.23
C ARG A 425 -1.46 20.83 -18.90
N ALA A 426 -0.20 21.17 -18.75
CA ALA A 426 0.60 20.90 -17.56
C ALA A 426 1.54 22.06 -17.23
N LEU A 427 1.93 22.15 -15.96
CA LEU A 427 3.02 23.01 -15.52
C LEU A 427 4.30 22.18 -15.39
N TRP A 428 5.39 22.59 -16.03
CA TRP A 428 6.74 22.14 -15.68
C TRP A 428 7.19 22.95 -14.47
N LEU A 429 6.82 22.48 -13.28
CA LEU A 429 7.16 23.15 -12.03
C LEU A 429 8.56 22.74 -11.57
N THR A 430 9.38 23.73 -11.22
CA THR A 430 10.55 23.56 -10.34
C THR A 430 10.17 24.12 -8.97
N ASN A 431 10.40 23.36 -7.90
CA ASN A 431 10.10 23.82 -6.55
C ASN A 431 11.19 24.75 -6.00
N SER A 432 11.22 25.99 -6.50
CA SER A 432 12.10 27.06 -6.04
C SER A 432 11.63 27.77 -4.76
N SER A 433 10.59 27.25 -4.07
CA SER A 433 10.09 27.83 -2.80
C SER A 433 11.07 27.72 -1.63
N GLY A 434 12.10 26.87 -1.76
CA GLY A 434 13.03 26.51 -0.68
C GLY A 434 12.48 25.54 0.35
N LEU A 435 11.19 25.18 0.28
CA LEU A 435 10.51 24.28 1.21
C LEU A 435 10.18 22.95 0.53
N MET A 436 10.02 21.86 1.28
CA MET A 436 9.30 20.69 0.78
C MET A 436 7.81 21.01 0.69
N LEU A 437 7.17 20.56 -0.39
CA LEU A 437 5.70 20.60 -0.53
C LEU A 437 5.13 19.21 -0.18
N ASP A 438 4.10 19.20 0.64
CA ASP A 438 3.30 18.04 1.01
C ASP A 438 2.35 17.61 -0.11
N GLY A 439 1.96 16.33 -0.13
CA GLY A 439 1.05 15.78 -1.15
C GLY A 439 -0.41 16.18 -0.91
N GLY A 440 -1.06 16.71 -1.95
CA GLY A 440 -2.40 17.31 -1.84
C GLY A 440 -3.03 17.69 -3.17
N THR A 441 -4.06 18.54 -3.15
CA THR A 441 -4.69 19.09 -4.37
C THR A 441 -4.01 20.39 -4.80
N PHE A 442 -4.05 20.73 -6.08
CA PHE A 442 -3.69 22.07 -6.55
C PHE A 442 -4.70 22.57 -7.58
N ASN A 443 -4.89 23.90 -7.65
CA ASN A 443 -5.54 24.55 -8.78
C ASN A 443 -4.64 25.57 -9.48
N VAL A 444 -4.97 25.89 -10.72
CA VAL A 444 -4.23 26.82 -11.58
C VAL A 444 -5.13 28.00 -11.91
N LEU A 445 -4.62 29.21 -11.71
CA LEU A 445 -5.26 30.47 -12.07
C LEU A 445 -4.45 31.13 -13.19
N GLU A 446 -5.05 31.31 -14.36
CA GLU A 446 -4.45 31.89 -15.56
C GLU A 446 -5.26 33.16 -15.91
N GLY A 447 -4.63 34.35 -15.89
CA GLY A 447 -5.34 35.63 -16.09
C GLY A 447 -6.47 35.88 -15.08
N GLY A 448 -6.27 35.52 -13.81
CA GLY A 448 -7.28 35.61 -12.75
C GLY A 448 -8.45 34.61 -12.86
N THR A 449 -8.47 33.76 -13.90
CA THR A 449 -9.53 32.78 -14.17
C THR A 449 -9.07 31.36 -13.82
N PHE A 450 -9.99 30.51 -13.33
CA PHE A 450 -9.69 29.10 -13.07
C PHE A 450 -9.40 28.35 -14.38
N ALA A 451 -8.17 27.85 -14.51
CA ALA A 451 -7.69 27.14 -15.70
C ALA A 451 -7.73 25.61 -15.55
N GLY A 452 -7.85 25.10 -14.32
CA GLY A 452 -8.00 23.68 -14.00
C GLY A 452 -7.41 23.30 -12.64
N GLU A 453 -7.42 22.01 -12.33
CA GLU A 453 -6.96 21.44 -11.05
C GLU A 453 -6.36 20.05 -11.22
N GLY A 454 -5.64 19.59 -10.19
CA GLY A 454 -5.03 18.26 -10.17
C GLY A 454 -4.48 17.87 -8.80
N LEU A 455 -3.68 16.82 -8.77
CA LEU A 455 -2.99 16.32 -7.59
C LEU A 455 -1.48 16.56 -7.69
N ILE A 456 -0.88 16.95 -6.58
CA ILE A 456 0.57 17.07 -6.41
C ILE A 456 1.03 16.02 -5.40
N GLU A 457 2.02 15.22 -5.78
CA GLU A 457 2.75 14.34 -4.86
C GLU A 457 3.77 15.16 -4.04
N PRO A 458 4.25 14.65 -2.88
CA PRO A 458 5.30 15.32 -2.12
C PRO A 458 6.52 15.67 -3.00
N LEU A 459 6.95 16.93 -2.95
CA LEU A 459 7.90 17.53 -3.88
C LEU A 459 9.01 18.25 -3.10
N LYS A 460 10.26 17.79 -3.22
CA LYS A 460 11.39 18.37 -2.47
C LYS A 460 11.81 19.73 -3.02
N ALA A 461 12.51 20.53 -2.21
CA ALA A 461 13.06 21.80 -2.66
C ALA A 461 14.05 21.57 -3.83
N GLY A 462 13.96 22.39 -4.88
CA GLY A 462 14.74 22.26 -6.11
C GLY A 462 14.29 21.13 -7.06
N GLU A 463 13.37 20.26 -6.66
CA GLU A 463 12.87 19.16 -7.49
C GLU A 463 11.97 19.66 -8.63
N LYS A 464 11.93 18.90 -9.75
CA LYS A 464 11.10 19.21 -10.92
C LYS A 464 10.00 18.17 -11.14
N ARG A 465 8.80 18.63 -11.48
CA ARG A 465 7.64 17.76 -11.75
C ARG A 465 6.73 18.36 -12.82
N PHE A 466 6.02 17.50 -13.55
CA PHE A 466 4.87 17.93 -14.36
C PHE A 466 3.61 17.87 -13.51
N LEU A 467 2.83 18.95 -13.51
CA LEU A 467 1.53 19.05 -12.87
C LEU A 467 0.45 19.27 -13.94
N SER A 468 -0.19 18.19 -14.40
CA SER A 468 -1.27 18.25 -15.40
C SER A 468 -2.58 18.73 -14.77
N TYR A 469 -3.24 19.71 -15.42
CA TYR A 469 -4.42 20.40 -14.86
C TYR A 469 -5.64 20.47 -15.79
N ALA A 470 -5.48 20.23 -17.10
CA ALA A 470 -6.57 20.19 -18.06
C ALA A 470 -6.20 19.36 -19.31
N VAL A 471 -7.16 19.09 -20.20
CA VAL A 471 -6.92 18.48 -21.52
C VAL A 471 -6.67 19.58 -22.56
N ASP A 472 -5.61 19.49 -23.36
CA ASP A 472 -5.36 20.44 -24.45
C ASP A 472 -6.12 20.02 -25.72
N LEU A 473 -7.41 20.38 -25.78
CA LEU A 473 -8.29 20.06 -26.91
C LEU A 473 -7.82 20.68 -28.24
N GLY A 474 -6.94 21.69 -28.19
CA GLY A 474 -6.35 22.33 -29.37
C GLY A 474 -5.07 21.67 -29.87
N VAL A 475 -4.59 20.59 -29.24
CA VAL A 475 -3.41 19.84 -29.69
C VAL A 475 -3.79 18.39 -30.00
N GLN A 476 -3.29 17.86 -31.11
CA GLN A 476 -3.41 16.45 -31.48
C GLN A 476 -2.02 15.86 -31.70
N VAL A 477 -1.80 14.63 -31.22
CA VAL A 477 -0.51 13.92 -31.33
C VAL A 477 -0.76 12.53 -31.91
N GLU A 478 -0.09 12.22 -33.02
CA GLU A 478 -0.08 10.88 -33.63
C GLU A 478 1.31 10.24 -33.46
N SER A 479 1.37 9.05 -32.86
CA SER A 479 2.60 8.26 -32.70
C SER A 479 2.67 7.14 -33.73
N LYS A 480 3.43 7.32 -34.81
CA LYS A 480 3.72 6.26 -35.80
C LYS A 480 5.07 5.59 -35.48
N GLN A 481 5.02 4.31 -35.08
CA GLN A 481 6.20 3.45 -35.01
C GLN A 481 6.41 2.80 -36.38
N GLN A 482 7.54 3.08 -37.01
CA GLN A 482 8.00 2.41 -38.21
C GLN A 482 9.07 1.39 -37.81
N GLN A 483 8.73 0.10 -37.85
CA GLN A 483 9.73 -0.97 -37.84
C GLN A 483 10.42 -1.05 -39.21
N GLU A 484 11.13 0.02 -39.56
CA GLU A 484 12.16 -0.04 -40.60
C GLU A 484 13.34 -0.83 -40.00
N ARG A 485 13.24 -2.17 -40.06
CA ARG A 485 14.23 -3.12 -39.51
C ARG A 485 15.51 -3.12 -40.36
N GLN A 486 16.19 -1.97 -40.40
CA GLN A 486 17.55 -1.84 -40.92
C GLN A 486 18.48 -2.65 -39.99
N ARG A 487 18.68 -3.92 -40.33
CA ARG A 487 19.58 -4.85 -39.65
C ARG A 487 21.03 -4.54 -40.07
N VAL A 488 21.58 -3.44 -39.59
CA VAL A 488 23.00 -3.13 -39.81
C VAL A 488 23.83 -4.20 -39.12
N THR A 489 24.68 -4.87 -39.89
CA THR A 489 25.43 -6.04 -39.40
C THR A 489 26.92 -5.77 -39.48
N LYS A 490 27.52 -5.47 -38.33
CA LYS A 490 28.96 -5.29 -38.19
C LYS A 490 29.60 -6.61 -37.74
N VAL A 491 30.53 -7.11 -38.53
CA VAL A 491 31.39 -8.23 -38.15
C VAL A 491 32.80 -7.72 -37.94
N LYS A 492 33.33 -7.96 -36.74
CA LYS A 492 34.73 -7.71 -36.40
C LYS A 492 35.42 -9.02 -36.04
N ILE A 493 36.45 -9.38 -36.78
CA ILE A 493 37.33 -10.51 -36.51
C ILE A 493 38.66 -9.96 -36.00
N VAL A 494 39.12 -10.43 -34.84
CA VAL A 494 40.47 -10.15 -34.29
C VAL A 494 40.95 -11.40 -33.55
N ARG A 495 42.19 -11.85 -33.79
CA ARG A 495 42.86 -12.94 -33.05
C ARG A 495 41.96 -14.19 -32.87
N GLY A 496 41.43 -14.69 -33.98
CA GLY A 496 40.58 -15.90 -33.98
C GLY A 496 39.18 -15.77 -33.37
N VAL A 497 38.76 -14.56 -32.94
CA VAL A 497 37.41 -14.29 -32.42
C VAL A 497 36.62 -13.42 -33.39
N LEU A 498 35.48 -13.95 -33.84
CA LEU A 498 34.49 -13.25 -34.67
C LEU A 498 33.40 -12.68 -33.75
N THR A 499 33.39 -11.36 -33.58
CA THR A 499 32.30 -10.60 -32.95
C THR A 499 31.31 -10.20 -34.03
N HIS A 500 30.08 -10.71 -33.94
CA HIS A 500 28.96 -10.39 -34.82
C HIS A 500 27.98 -9.49 -34.06
N THR A 501 27.94 -8.20 -34.43
CA THR A 501 27.01 -7.21 -33.90
C THR A 501 25.90 -6.97 -34.91
N THR A 502 24.67 -7.32 -34.55
CA THR A 502 23.46 -6.96 -35.29
C THR A 502 22.77 -5.82 -34.57
N GLU A 503 22.69 -4.64 -35.18
CA GLU A 503 21.90 -3.51 -34.69
C GLU A 503 20.47 -3.59 -35.25
N TRP A 504 19.47 -3.77 -34.38
CA TRP A 504 18.08 -3.55 -34.76
C TRP A 504 17.73 -2.08 -34.54
N ARG A 505 17.52 -1.33 -35.61
CA ARG A 505 17.07 0.06 -35.54
C ARG A 505 15.54 0.13 -35.57
N GLU A 506 14.96 1.02 -34.77
CA GLU A 506 13.54 1.37 -34.80
C GLU A 506 13.37 2.88 -34.92
N ARG A 507 12.47 3.33 -35.80
CA ARG A 507 12.09 4.73 -35.93
C ARG A 507 10.70 4.95 -35.35
N ARG A 508 10.56 5.97 -34.49
CA ARG A 508 9.26 6.42 -33.98
C ARG A 508 9.08 7.90 -34.26
N THR A 509 8.12 8.21 -35.12
CA THR A 509 7.77 9.58 -35.49
C THR A 509 6.50 10.00 -34.77
N TYR A 510 6.58 11.09 -34.03
CA TYR A 510 5.45 11.78 -33.43
C TYR A 510 5.11 12.97 -34.29
N THR A 511 3.88 13.03 -34.80
CA THR A 511 3.37 14.18 -35.56
C THR A 511 2.39 14.92 -34.69
N VAL A 512 2.64 16.22 -34.48
CA VAL A 512 1.89 17.07 -33.58
C VAL A 512 1.24 18.21 -34.35
N ARG A 513 -0.08 18.33 -34.23
CA ARG A 513 -0.91 19.37 -34.84
C ARG A 513 -1.35 20.35 -33.76
N ASN A 514 -1.11 21.64 -33.97
CA ASN A 514 -1.62 22.71 -33.11
C ASN A 514 -2.76 23.44 -33.84
N GLU A 515 -3.98 23.34 -33.30
CA GLU A 515 -5.16 24.07 -33.73
C GLU A 515 -5.44 25.33 -32.90
N ASN A 516 -4.59 25.67 -31.93
CA ASN A 516 -4.69 26.94 -31.21
C ASN A 516 -4.23 28.13 -32.06
N THR A 517 -4.59 29.34 -31.61
CA THR A 517 -4.12 30.64 -32.12
C THR A 517 -2.71 31.03 -31.69
N ASP A 518 -2.16 30.30 -30.72
CA ASP A 518 -0.92 30.62 -30.03
C ASP A 518 -0.01 29.40 -30.00
N THR A 519 1.30 29.64 -30.02
CA THR A 519 2.34 28.60 -30.05
C THR A 519 2.18 27.66 -28.85
N ARG A 520 2.42 26.36 -29.05
CA ARG A 520 2.40 25.35 -27.98
C ARG A 520 3.78 24.76 -27.79
N GLN A 521 4.27 24.76 -26.55
CA GLN A 521 5.45 24.01 -26.11
C GLN A 521 5.00 22.61 -25.74
N VAL A 522 5.20 21.65 -26.64
CA VAL A 522 4.71 20.28 -26.45
C VAL A 522 5.85 19.41 -25.91
N ILE A 523 5.63 18.77 -24.76
CA ILE A 523 6.55 17.79 -24.19
C ILE A 523 6.05 16.39 -24.53
N ILE A 524 6.87 15.62 -25.23
CA ILE A 524 6.62 14.23 -25.60
C ILE A 524 7.45 13.33 -24.68
N GLU A 525 6.79 12.52 -23.86
CA GLU A 525 7.45 11.44 -23.14
C GLU A 525 7.61 10.20 -24.05
N HIS A 526 8.85 9.78 -24.24
CA HIS A 526 9.21 8.55 -24.94
C HIS A 526 9.74 7.54 -23.92
N PRO A 527 9.17 6.31 -23.84
CA PRO A 527 9.48 5.39 -22.76
C PRO A 527 10.87 4.78 -22.94
N ILE A 528 11.67 4.75 -21.87
CA ILE A 528 12.95 4.06 -21.85
C ILE A 528 12.70 2.56 -21.83
N ARG A 529 13.13 1.86 -22.87
CA ARG A 529 12.95 0.42 -23.04
C ARG A 529 14.25 -0.33 -22.77
N ASN A 530 14.18 -1.43 -22.01
CA ASN A 530 15.35 -2.24 -21.70
C ASN A 530 16.03 -2.75 -22.99
N GLY A 531 17.35 -2.57 -23.10
CA GLY A 531 18.14 -2.92 -24.28
C GLY A 531 18.10 -1.90 -25.44
N MET A 532 17.12 -1.00 -25.50
CA MET A 532 17.10 0.09 -26.49
C MET A 532 18.01 1.24 -26.04
N LYS A 533 18.63 1.92 -27.01
CA LYS A 533 19.40 3.15 -26.81
C LYS A 533 19.07 4.16 -27.90
N LEU A 534 18.96 5.45 -27.54
CA LEU A 534 18.87 6.53 -28.52
C LEU A 534 20.12 6.53 -29.41
N LEU A 535 19.93 6.65 -30.73
CA LEU A 535 20.99 6.90 -31.69
C LEU A 535 21.44 8.37 -31.65
N ALA A 536 22.69 8.63 -32.04
CA ALA A 536 23.30 9.97 -31.97
C ALA A 536 22.72 10.98 -32.98
N ASP A 537 21.94 10.52 -33.97
CA ASP A 537 21.19 11.33 -34.93
C ASP A 537 19.80 11.74 -34.40
N SER A 538 19.36 11.17 -33.27
CA SER A 538 18.13 11.59 -32.61
C SER A 538 18.29 12.98 -31.98
N PRO A 539 17.19 13.74 -31.84
CA PRO A 539 17.14 14.90 -30.96
C PRO A 539 17.66 14.56 -29.56
N LYS A 540 18.23 15.54 -28.86
CA LYS A 540 18.60 15.37 -27.45
C LYS A 540 17.37 15.59 -26.57
N PRO A 541 17.10 14.73 -25.56
CA PRO A 541 16.03 14.98 -24.60
C PRO A 541 16.37 16.21 -23.75
N ALA A 542 15.33 16.97 -23.38
CA ALA A 542 15.43 18.11 -22.47
C ALA A 542 15.54 17.66 -21.00
N GLU A 543 15.03 16.47 -20.68
CA GLU A 543 15.16 15.80 -19.39
C GLU A 543 15.06 14.27 -19.61
N SER A 544 15.69 13.49 -18.73
CA SER A 544 15.58 12.02 -18.73
C SER A 544 15.27 11.55 -17.32
N THR A 545 14.22 10.74 -17.16
CA THR A 545 13.89 10.07 -15.89
C THR A 545 14.42 8.64 -15.89
N SER A 546 14.08 7.83 -14.88
CA SER A 546 14.33 6.39 -14.88
C SER A 546 13.46 5.60 -15.87
N SER A 547 12.40 6.20 -16.41
CA SER A 547 11.36 5.52 -17.21
C SER A 547 11.04 6.20 -18.55
N ALA A 548 11.40 7.47 -18.75
CA ALA A 548 11.10 8.21 -19.97
C ALA A 548 12.16 9.27 -20.33
N TYR A 549 12.42 9.42 -21.62
CA TYR A 549 13.06 10.59 -22.21
C TYR A 549 12.00 11.66 -22.51
N ARG A 550 12.26 12.92 -22.16
CA ARG A 550 11.35 14.05 -22.37
C ARG A 550 11.86 14.95 -23.49
N PHE A 551 11.12 15.03 -24.59
CA PHE A 551 11.48 15.84 -25.75
C PHE A 551 10.57 17.06 -25.88
N ARG A 552 11.17 18.23 -26.11
CA ARG A 552 10.46 19.49 -26.36
C ARG A 552 10.27 19.71 -27.85
N LEU A 553 9.03 19.99 -28.27
CA LEU A 553 8.66 20.34 -29.62
C LEU A 553 7.82 21.63 -29.62
N THR A 554 8.36 22.71 -30.16
CA THR A 554 7.61 23.95 -30.42
C THR A 554 6.68 23.74 -31.61
N VAL A 555 5.38 23.99 -31.45
CA VAL A 555 4.39 23.89 -32.54
C VAL A 555 3.65 25.21 -32.69
N GLU A 556 3.91 25.90 -33.81
CA GLU A 556 3.35 27.22 -34.10
C GLU A 556 1.82 27.19 -34.35
N PRO A 557 1.13 28.35 -34.22
CA PRO A 557 -0.31 28.46 -34.45
C PRO A 557 -0.73 27.88 -35.79
N LYS A 558 -1.78 27.04 -35.78
CA LYS A 558 -2.34 26.40 -36.97
C LYS A 558 -1.34 25.59 -37.82
N LYS A 559 -0.17 25.21 -37.27
CA LYS A 559 0.85 24.39 -37.95
C LYS A 559 0.93 22.96 -37.42
N THR A 560 1.70 22.15 -38.14
CA THR A 560 2.05 20.78 -37.78
C THR A 560 3.57 20.70 -37.68
N ALA A 561 4.09 19.99 -36.67
CA ALA A 561 5.51 19.70 -36.52
C ALA A 561 5.68 18.20 -36.22
N SER A 562 6.87 17.66 -36.49
CA SER A 562 7.17 16.25 -36.22
C SER A 562 8.48 16.09 -35.45
N LEU A 563 8.48 15.16 -34.50
CA LEU A 563 9.64 14.69 -33.75
C LEU A 563 9.92 13.24 -34.17
N THR A 564 11.07 12.99 -34.78
CA THR A 564 11.54 11.64 -35.10
C THR A 564 12.56 11.20 -34.05
N ILE A 565 12.36 10.02 -33.46
CA ILE A 565 13.29 9.37 -32.55
C ILE A 565 13.76 8.07 -33.21
N ASN A 566 15.07 7.90 -33.30
CA ASN A 566 15.72 6.69 -33.80
C ASN A 566 16.37 5.97 -32.61
N GLU A 567 15.90 4.78 -32.28
CA GLU A 567 16.53 3.92 -31.26
C GLU A 567 17.22 2.73 -31.92
N GLN A 568 18.20 2.15 -31.22
CA GLN A 568 18.83 0.88 -31.59
C GLN A 568 18.86 -0.12 -30.44
N GLN A 569 18.69 -1.40 -30.75
CA GLN A 569 18.99 -2.53 -29.87
C GLN A 569 20.17 -3.32 -30.48
N PRO A 570 21.40 -3.15 -29.96
CA PRO A 570 22.54 -3.95 -30.38
C PRO A 570 22.44 -5.35 -29.78
N SER A 571 22.40 -6.36 -30.64
CA SER A 571 22.60 -7.77 -30.29
C SER A 571 24.03 -8.16 -30.65
N ILE A 572 24.77 -8.74 -29.70
CA ILE A 572 26.17 -9.13 -29.88
C ILE A 572 26.28 -10.65 -29.67
N ALA A 573 26.81 -11.33 -30.69
CA ALA A 573 27.16 -12.75 -30.63
C ALA A 573 28.66 -12.92 -30.91
N THR A 574 29.31 -13.86 -30.22
CA THR A 574 30.75 -14.08 -30.31
C THR A 574 31.04 -15.53 -30.66
N TYR A 575 31.89 -15.75 -31.67
CA TYR A 575 32.25 -17.07 -32.19
C TYR A 575 33.76 -17.22 -32.27
N HIS A 576 34.30 -18.36 -31.86
CA HIS A 576 35.69 -18.73 -32.14
C HIS A 576 35.77 -19.31 -33.55
N ILE A 577 36.66 -18.78 -34.40
CA ILE A 577 36.77 -19.19 -35.81
C ILE A 577 37.14 -20.68 -35.93
N THR A 578 37.98 -21.17 -35.02
CA THR A 578 38.35 -22.58 -34.88
C THR A 578 37.14 -23.51 -34.67
N ASN A 579 36.02 -23.00 -34.15
CA ASN A 579 34.81 -23.76 -33.86
C ASN A 579 33.70 -23.55 -34.92
N LEU A 580 33.91 -22.73 -35.95
CA LEU A 580 32.91 -22.49 -37.00
C LEU A 580 32.71 -23.73 -37.90
N THR A 581 31.48 -23.92 -38.37
CA THR A 581 31.12 -24.94 -39.38
C THR A 581 30.82 -24.33 -40.75
N SER A 582 30.84 -25.15 -41.80
CA SER A 582 30.51 -24.70 -43.17
C SER A 582 29.07 -24.20 -43.25
N ASP A 583 28.17 -24.81 -42.49
CA ASP A 583 26.75 -24.45 -42.42
C ASP A 583 26.57 -23.10 -41.73
N GLN A 584 27.36 -22.80 -40.69
CA GLN A 584 27.36 -21.49 -40.03
C GLN A 584 27.89 -20.38 -40.94
N ILE A 585 28.99 -20.61 -41.67
CA ILE A 585 29.47 -19.64 -42.68
C ILE A 585 28.39 -19.43 -43.75
N THR A 586 27.80 -20.51 -44.25
CA THR A 586 26.76 -20.44 -45.30
C THR A 586 25.50 -19.73 -44.80
N LEU A 587 25.12 -19.90 -43.53
CA LEU A 587 24.05 -19.15 -42.88
C LEU A 587 24.39 -17.65 -42.75
N PHE A 588 25.63 -17.30 -42.40
CA PHE A 588 26.07 -15.89 -42.34
C PHE A 588 26.01 -15.23 -43.72
N VAL A 589 26.37 -15.94 -44.80
CA VAL A 589 26.23 -15.45 -46.18
C VAL A 589 24.76 -15.28 -46.58
N GLN A 590 23.92 -16.29 -46.33
CA GLN A 590 22.48 -16.24 -46.62
C GLN A 590 21.76 -15.11 -45.86
N GLN A 591 22.24 -14.76 -44.67
CA GLN A 591 21.73 -13.64 -43.88
C GLN A 591 22.35 -12.27 -44.22
N GLY A 592 23.21 -12.17 -45.24
CA GLY A 592 23.92 -10.94 -45.59
C GLY A 592 24.82 -10.41 -44.45
N SER A 593 25.26 -11.30 -43.55
CA SER A 593 25.97 -10.94 -42.31
C SER A 593 27.49 -10.89 -42.48
N ILE A 594 28.02 -11.40 -43.59
CA ILE A 594 29.43 -11.30 -43.98
C ILE A 594 29.56 -10.98 -45.48
N ASN A 595 30.59 -10.24 -45.87
CA ASN A 595 30.90 -9.96 -47.27
C ASN A 595 31.67 -11.15 -47.92
N PRO A 596 31.78 -11.21 -49.27
CA PRO A 596 32.51 -12.28 -49.97
C PRO A 596 34.00 -12.40 -49.59
N GLU A 597 34.61 -11.31 -49.12
CA GLU A 597 35.99 -11.30 -48.61
C GLU A 597 36.11 -12.06 -47.28
N THR A 598 35.23 -11.75 -46.31
CA THR A 598 35.12 -12.45 -45.03
C THR A 598 34.74 -13.92 -45.23
N GLU A 599 33.80 -14.20 -46.15
CA GLU A 599 33.47 -15.58 -46.52
C GLU A 599 34.71 -16.33 -47.04
N LYS A 600 35.45 -15.73 -47.99
CA LYS A 600 36.66 -16.32 -48.56
C LYS A 600 37.73 -16.58 -47.49
N ALA A 601 37.94 -15.64 -46.57
CA ALA A 601 38.89 -15.79 -45.46
C ALA A 601 38.49 -16.94 -44.52
N LEU A 602 37.23 -16.99 -44.09
CA LEU A 602 36.73 -18.05 -43.21
C LEU A 602 36.74 -19.43 -43.89
N ARG A 603 36.40 -19.51 -45.18
CA ARG A 603 36.49 -20.76 -45.98
C ARG A 603 37.93 -21.21 -46.19
N ALA A 604 38.90 -20.30 -46.33
CA ALA A 604 40.32 -20.65 -46.40
C ALA A 604 40.82 -21.26 -45.08
N ILE A 605 40.45 -20.67 -43.93
CA ILE A 605 40.78 -21.23 -42.60
C ILE A 605 40.12 -22.61 -42.41
N MET A 606 38.87 -22.79 -42.85
CA MET A 606 38.22 -24.11 -42.83
C MET A 606 38.95 -25.14 -43.70
N SER A 607 39.43 -24.76 -44.89
CA SER A 607 40.20 -25.65 -45.76
C SER A 607 41.51 -26.06 -45.10
N GLN A 608 42.24 -25.12 -44.48
CA GLN A 608 43.46 -25.42 -43.72
C GLN A 608 43.17 -26.36 -42.53
N LYS A 609 42.09 -26.13 -41.77
CA LYS A 609 41.63 -27.01 -40.69
C LYS A 609 41.32 -28.43 -41.20
N SER A 610 40.70 -28.57 -42.37
CA SER A 610 40.45 -29.89 -42.97
C SER A 610 41.74 -30.58 -43.43
N THR A 611 42.74 -29.83 -43.90
CA THR A 611 44.07 -30.35 -44.23
C THR A 611 44.81 -30.87 -43.00
N VAL A 612 44.79 -30.11 -41.89
CA VAL A 612 45.34 -30.56 -40.59
C VAL A 612 44.66 -31.84 -40.12
N ALA A 613 43.31 -31.87 -40.11
CA ALA A 613 42.55 -33.04 -39.69
C ALA A 613 42.82 -34.28 -40.56
N ALA A 614 42.94 -34.11 -41.89
CA ALA A 614 43.29 -35.19 -42.79
C ALA A 614 44.74 -35.69 -42.57
N LEU A 615 45.70 -34.81 -42.27
CA LEU A 615 47.06 -35.21 -41.92
C LEU A 615 47.09 -35.97 -40.59
N ALA A 616 46.33 -35.55 -39.57
CA ALA A 616 46.18 -36.25 -38.30
C ALA A 616 45.62 -37.67 -38.50
N ALA A 617 44.53 -37.82 -39.26
CA ALA A 617 43.94 -39.13 -39.58
C ALA A 617 44.89 -40.05 -40.37
N ASN A 618 45.73 -39.49 -41.26
CA ASN A 618 46.76 -40.26 -41.95
C ASN A 618 47.89 -40.72 -41.00
N ILE A 619 48.30 -39.89 -40.03
CA ILE A 619 49.27 -40.29 -38.99
C ILE A 619 48.70 -41.42 -38.12
N GLU A 620 47.42 -41.33 -37.76
CA GLU A 620 46.70 -42.36 -36.99
C GLU A 620 46.59 -43.68 -37.77
N SER A 621 46.17 -43.65 -39.05
CA SER A 621 46.16 -44.82 -39.94
C SER A 621 47.53 -45.50 -39.98
N ARG A 622 48.60 -44.75 -40.23
CA ARG A 622 49.96 -45.28 -40.34
C ARG A 622 50.49 -45.84 -39.02
N GLN A 623 50.11 -45.25 -37.89
CA GLN A 623 50.42 -45.79 -36.57
C GLN A 623 49.69 -47.12 -36.33
N ASN A 624 48.41 -47.23 -36.73
CA ASN A 624 47.63 -48.45 -36.61
C ASN A 624 48.14 -49.57 -37.54
N GLU A 625 48.58 -49.23 -38.76
CA GLU A 625 49.26 -50.15 -39.68
C GLU A 625 50.57 -50.70 -39.08
N ILE A 626 51.39 -49.85 -38.46
CA ILE A 626 52.62 -50.28 -37.76
C ILE A 626 52.29 -51.20 -36.58
N ASN A 627 51.28 -50.86 -35.77
CA ASN A 627 50.87 -51.68 -34.62
C ASN A 627 50.43 -53.08 -35.07
N SER A 628 49.59 -53.16 -36.11
CA SER A 628 49.13 -54.44 -36.68
C SER A 628 50.29 -55.29 -37.25
N ILE A 629 51.32 -54.66 -37.81
CA ILE A 629 52.52 -55.40 -38.24
C ILE A 629 53.29 -55.95 -37.02
N PHE A 630 53.43 -55.21 -35.92
CA PHE A 630 54.07 -55.74 -34.71
C PHE A 630 53.30 -56.90 -34.07
N GLU A 631 51.96 -56.85 -34.07
CA GLU A 631 51.11 -57.97 -33.64
C GLU A 631 51.33 -59.22 -34.52
N ASP A 632 51.43 -59.06 -35.85
CA ASP A 632 51.73 -60.18 -36.75
C ASP A 632 53.18 -60.66 -36.61
N GLN A 633 54.15 -59.78 -36.35
CA GLN A 633 55.53 -60.18 -36.09
C GLN A 633 55.63 -61.05 -34.83
N GLU A 634 54.97 -60.69 -33.73
CA GLU A 634 54.94 -61.53 -32.52
C GLU A 634 54.24 -62.87 -32.79
N ARG A 635 53.11 -62.86 -33.53
CA ARG A 635 52.48 -64.10 -34.01
C ARG A 635 53.45 -64.96 -34.81
N VAL A 636 54.25 -64.39 -35.71
CA VAL A 636 55.25 -65.12 -36.52
C VAL A 636 56.43 -65.60 -35.68
N ARG A 637 56.88 -64.83 -34.68
CA ARG A 637 57.93 -65.22 -33.71
C ARG A 637 57.49 -66.39 -32.85
N GLU A 638 56.26 -66.41 -32.33
CA GLU A 638 55.71 -67.56 -31.59
C GLU A 638 55.56 -68.80 -32.48
N ASN A 639 55.07 -68.64 -33.72
CA ASN A 639 55.01 -69.75 -34.68
C ASN A 639 56.42 -70.33 -34.96
N LEU A 640 57.44 -69.48 -35.12
CA LEU A 640 58.84 -69.92 -35.26
C LEU A 640 59.35 -70.70 -34.04
N LYS A 641 59.02 -70.29 -32.81
CA LYS A 641 59.38 -71.01 -31.56
C LYS A 641 58.78 -72.42 -31.47
N SER A 642 57.65 -72.67 -32.15
CA SER A 642 56.95 -73.96 -32.10
C SER A 642 57.52 -75.06 -33.00
N LEU A 643 58.39 -74.71 -33.97
CA LEU A 643 58.99 -75.65 -34.92
C LEU A 643 60.09 -76.50 -34.25
N LYS A 644 60.17 -77.79 -34.60
CA LYS A 644 61.03 -78.81 -33.99
C LYS A 644 62.13 -79.34 -34.91
N SER A 645 62.41 -78.63 -36.00
CA SER A 645 63.54 -78.84 -36.93
C SER A 645 63.47 -80.09 -37.82
N THR A 646 62.26 -80.57 -38.15
CA THR A 646 62.09 -81.60 -39.20
C THR A 646 62.44 -81.05 -40.61
N VAL A 647 62.48 -81.91 -41.62
CA VAL A 647 62.95 -81.53 -42.97
C VAL A 647 61.94 -80.61 -43.67
N GLU A 648 60.64 -80.90 -43.54
CA GLU A 648 59.54 -80.08 -44.04
C GLU A 648 59.47 -78.72 -43.32
N GLU A 649 59.68 -78.70 -42.00
CA GLU A 649 59.61 -77.48 -41.18
C GLU A 649 60.69 -76.45 -41.54
N LYS A 650 61.85 -76.87 -42.06
CA LYS A 650 62.89 -75.94 -42.52
C LYS A 650 62.40 -75.03 -43.66
N GLY A 651 61.49 -75.51 -44.51
CA GLY A 651 60.84 -74.71 -45.53
C GLY A 651 59.90 -73.65 -44.96
N LEU A 652 59.18 -73.99 -43.88
CA LEU A 652 58.30 -73.07 -43.15
C LEU A 652 59.09 -72.01 -42.38
N ALA A 653 60.16 -72.38 -41.69
CA ALA A 653 61.07 -71.45 -41.02
C ALA A 653 61.63 -70.41 -42.02
N LEU A 654 62.13 -70.87 -43.18
CA LEU A 654 62.64 -69.99 -44.24
C LEU A 654 61.55 -69.09 -44.86
N ARG A 655 60.26 -69.46 -44.77
CA ARG A 655 59.14 -68.59 -45.16
C ARG A 655 58.88 -67.51 -44.10
N TYR A 656 58.81 -67.89 -42.83
CA TYR A 656 58.57 -66.95 -41.73
C TYR A 656 59.70 -65.93 -41.56
N THR A 657 60.97 -66.32 -41.69
CA THR A 657 62.09 -65.37 -41.68
C THR A 657 62.00 -64.34 -42.82
N ARG A 658 61.54 -64.75 -44.01
CA ARG A 658 61.30 -63.81 -45.13
C ARG A 658 60.11 -62.89 -44.87
N GLN A 659 59.04 -63.37 -44.24
CA GLN A 659 57.91 -62.54 -43.82
C GLN A 659 58.33 -61.48 -42.79
N LEU A 660 59.14 -61.85 -41.78
CA LEU A 660 59.67 -60.89 -40.80
C LEU A 660 60.53 -59.81 -41.47
N ASN A 661 61.43 -60.17 -42.39
CA ASN A 661 62.25 -59.19 -43.11
C ASN A 661 61.37 -58.22 -43.92
N GLN A 662 60.39 -58.73 -44.67
CA GLN A 662 59.43 -57.89 -45.42
C GLN A 662 58.59 -56.97 -44.51
N GLN A 663 58.33 -57.40 -43.28
CA GLN A 663 57.64 -56.62 -42.27
C GLN A 663 58.53 -55.52 -41.67
N GLU A 664 59.82 -55.78 -41.42
CA GLU A 664 60.77 -54.73 -41.02
C GLU A 664 60.97 -53.68 -42.12
N ASP A 665 61.11 -54.10 -43.39
CA ASP A 665 61.21 -53.20 -44.55
C ASP A 665 59.97 -52.28 -44.65
N GLN A 666 58.77 -52.86 -44.48
CA GLN A 666 57.51 -52.11 -44.51
C GLN A 666 57.33 -51.22 -43.26
N VAL A 667 57.73 -51.65 -42.06
CA VAL A 667 57.71 -50.82 -40.85
C VAL A 667 58.68 -49.63 -40.99
N GLN A 668 59.87 -49.84 -41.55
CA GLN A 668 60.81 -48.74 -41.79
C GLN A 668 60.26 -47.75 -42.83
N LYS A 669 59.59 -48.23 -43.88
CA LYS A 669 58.88 -47.37 -44.84
C LYS A 669 57.75 -46.57 -44.16
N LEU A 670 56.88 -47.22 -43.38
CA LEU A 670 55.77 -46.57 -42.67
C LEU A 670 56.27 -45.54 -41.63
N ARG A 671 57.39 -45.82 -40.93
CA ARG A 671 58.07 -44.86 -40.05
C ARG A 671 58.55 -43.61 -40.83
N ASN A 672 59.16 -43.81 -42.00
CA ASN A 672 59.59 -42.69 -42.84
C ASN A 672 58.38 -41.87 -43.35
N GLU A 673 57.29 -42.52 -43.76
CA GLU A 673 56.03 -41.84 -44.12
C GLU A 673 55.45 -41.05 -42.92
N MET A 674 55.47 -41.61 -41.70
CA MET A 674 55.01 -40.93 -40.49
C MET A 674 55.83 -39.69 -40.13
N VAL A 675 57.15 -39.70 -40.30
CA VAL A 675 58.00 -38.52 -40.07
C VAL A 675 57.63 -37.39 -41.02
N GLU A 676 57.45 -37.69 -42.31
CA GLU A 676 57.02 -36.71 -43.30
C GLU A 676 55.58 -36.22 -43.07
N LEU A 677 54.66 -37.10 -42.67
CA LEU A 677 53.28 -36.71 -42.32
C LEU A 677 53.24 -35.82 -41.08
N ARG A 678 54.01 -36.11 -40.02
CA ARG A 678 54.13 -35.26 -38.82
C ARG A 678 54.70 -33.89 -39.17
N ARG A 679 55.80 -33.85 -39.93
CA ARG A 679 56.41 -32.60 -40.44
C ARG A 679 55.40 -31.76 -41.24
N ARG A 680 54.57 -32.38 -42.07
CA ARG A 680 53.48 -31.70 -42.80
C ARG A 680 52.37 -31.23 -41.87
N HIS A 681 51.98 -32.03 -40.87
CA HIS A 681 50.95 -31.66 -39.89
C HIS A 681 51.40 -30.45 -39.06
N GLU A 682 52.62 -30.44 -38.55
CA GLU A 682 53.20 -29.32 -37.81
C GLU A 682 53.26 -28.04 -38.66
N GLN A 683 53.66 -28.14 -39.92
CA GLN A 683 53.64 -27.00 -40.86
C GLN A 683 52.22 -26.52 -41.17
N ALA A 684 51.27 -27.43 -41.38
CA ALA A 684 49.87 -27.08 -41.66
C ALA A 684 49.18 -26.45 -40.43
N GLN A 685 49.52 -26.91 -39.22
CA GLN A 685 49.06 -26.36 -37.96
C GLN A 685 49.63 -24.96 -37.71
N ALA A 686 50.95 -24.77 -37.85
CA ALA A 686 51.56 -23.44 -37.71
C ALA A 686 51.01 -22.42 -38.73
N GLN A 687 50.70 -22.87 -39.95
CA GLN A 687 49.99 -22.06 -40.96
C GLN A 687 48.54 -21.75 -40.55
N LEU A 688 47.83 -22.70 -39.92
CA LEU A 688 46.47 -22.49 -39.42
C LEU A 688 46.46 -21.47 -38.28
N ASP A 689 47.35 -21.62 -37.29
CA ASP A 689 47.44 -20.74 -36.14
C ASP A 689 47.82 -19.32 -36.55
N HIS A 690 48.82 -19.17 -37.43
CA HIS A 690 49.16 -17.87 -38.01
C HIS A 690 47.97 -17.27 -38.79
N ALA A 691 47.27 -18.04 -39.63
CA ALA A 691 46.13 -17.54 -40.40
C ALA A 691 44.93 -17.13 -39.52
N VAL A 692 44.77 -17.75 -38.34
CA VAL A 692 43.74 -17.42 -37.36
C VAL A 692 44.13 -16.19 -36.51
N GLU A 693 45.40 -16.04 -36.16
CA GLU A 693 45.90 -14.88 -35.41
C GLU A 693 46.01 -13.62 -36.28
N SER A 694 46.52 -13.75 -37.51
CA SER A 694 46.74 -12.62 -38.44
C SER A 694 45.48 -12.14 -39.15
N LEU A 695 44.32 -12.74 -38.90
CA LEU A 695 43.04 -12.30 -39.48
C LEU A 695 42.47 -11.15 -38.62
N ASP A 696 42.63 -9.92 -39.13
CA ASP A 696 41.89 -8.73 -38.69
C ASP A 696 40.93 -8.32 -39.82
N ILE A 697 39.63 -8.27 -39.52
CA ILE A 697 38.59 -7.75 -40.41
C ILE A 697 37.66 -6.88 -39.57
N ASP A 698 37.36 -5.68 -40.06
CA ASP A 698 36.27 -4.85 -39.55
C ASP A 698 35.37 -4.46 -40.72
N ALA A 699 34.23 -5.14 -40.84
CA ALA A 699 33.28 -5.00 -41.95
C ALA A 699 31.89 -4.63 -41.42
N THR A 700 31.18 -3.74 -42.12
CA THR A 700 29.80 -3.34 -41.80
C THR A 700 28.93 -3.49 -43.05
N MET A 701 27.87 -4.29 -42.94
CA MET A 701 26.88 -4.60 -43.96
C MET A 701 25.59 -3.81 -43.71
#